data_AF-A0A9Q0VHI7-F1
#
_entry.id   AF-A0A9Q0VHI7-F1
#
_cell.length_a   1.000
_cell.length_b   1.000
_cell.length_c   1.000
_cell.angle_alpha   90.00
_cell.angle_beta   90.00
_cell.angle_gamma   90.00
#
_symmetry.space_group_name_H-M   'P 1'
#
loop_
_entity.id
_entity.type
_entity.pdbx_description
1 polymer ?
#
loop_
_entity_poly.entity_id
_entity_poly.type
_entity_poly.pdbx_seq_one_letter_code
_entity_poly.pdbx_strand_id
1 'polypeptide(L)'
;MQFRQIKEPIEIIKMAITSQAGAYLHVDELIEVAKLLGLNSSEDISTVQEAIAREAAIAGDLQLAFDLCLVLAKKGHGHVWDLCAAIARGPALENIDIGSRKHLLGFALSHCDEESIGELLHAWKDLDMQGQCETLSILTGTSPSSVSDQGSSITSPPAHGIEETINLKDYSGLVGGASCGDRQVCFSNIKNTLSMVTENCHMDGGTDLESFLWENGKLLSFATFQLPWLLELSKKADNGKKFSSLIPGKHYVSIRTQAVVTILSWLAKNDFAPRDDVIASLAKSIIEPPVTEEEDIIGCSFLLNLVGAFNGVEIIEEQLRIRGNYQEICSIMNVGMTYSLLHNSGVECKGPAQRRELLRRKFKEKHKPPSSDEMTKIDEVQSTFWREWKFKLEEKKRVAEQSRELKKIIPGVETGRFLSGDLDYIKSAIFSLIESVKFEKKHIIRDVLKLVNAYGLNHAEVLLQYLSSILVSEVWTDDDVEAEISEVKGEIIRFGSETIKTISLVVYPTIDGCNKQRLAYIYGLLSDCYLRLGKSKKSLSTAHQNSPNLSALDAARLYKVFEQECQRVSFIKNLDFKNVAGLDGLNLQSFQNEVFSHVNEFSLEALAKMVQALASIYADSPPEGLIVWQDVYKHYTLSLLTTLESRVRTECDDQNAERFQEFMSQLEKTYDFCRTYIRLLSPSDSLDIMKRYFTVIIPLHSFREIIPDNSTWQDCIIVLLNFWLKLTEEMQEIALNESSVGTLRFDPEFLSSCLKAFMRMVMEDSVSPSHAWGTVIGYASSGLTGDFSVEIPIFCRAMLYSGCGFGAISEVFLEAMSICVTSPASTAKNESLDLPQLYVNMLELILRNLVGGSHEHQNLYHLLSSLSKLEGQIEDLQRVRHVVWGRMVQFSDNLELPSHVRVHVLEIMQFITGRSIKGFSTELESNLLPWEGWDGLLSTGKKSDLSANQGSSDHTDNSSRLYKYTGCPQIISARISHIPKYRNYPR
;
A
#
# COMPACT_ATOMS: atom_id res chain seq x y z
N MET A 1 8.77 99.92 13.83
CA MET A 1 9.92 100.76 14.29
C MET A 1 10.45 100.26 15.62
N GLN A 2 9.64 100.23 16.69
CA GLN A 2 10.07 99.80 18.04
C GLN A 2 10.56 98.33 18.10
N PHE A 3 9.87 97.38 17.45
CA PHE A 3 10.32 95.98 17.40
C PHE A 3 11.72 95.77 16.77
N ARG A 4 12.19 96.69 15.90
CA ARG A 4 13.53 96.61 15.30
C ARG A 4 14.65 97.05 16.24
N GLN A 5 14.33 97.61 17.42
CA GLN A 5 15.31 98.08 18.40
C GLN A 5 15.71 96.98 19.40
N ILE A 6 14.91 95.93 19.52
CA ILE A 6 15.18 94.80 20.40
C ILE A 6 16.10 93.83 19.64
N LYS A 7 17.23 93.47 20.26
CA LYS A 7 18.26 92.62 19.62
C LYS A 7 17.78 91.19 19.42
N GLU A 8 17.04 90.66 20.40
CA GLU A 8 16.57 89.28 20.43
C GLU A 8 15.04 89.22 20.24
N PRO A 9 14.52 88.68 19.13
CA PRO A 9 13.09 88.64 18.86
C PRO A 9 12.26 87.92 19.95
N ILE A 10 12.87 87.00 20.70
CA ILE A 10 12.24 86.27 21.80
C ILE A 10 11.89 87.16 23.01
N GLU A 11 12.63 88.25 23.25
CA GLU A 11 12.35 89.18 24.36
C GLU A 11 11.01 89.89 24.17
N ILE A 12 10.60 90.13 22.92
CA ILE A 12 9.30 90.70 22.57
C ILE A 12 8.17 89.79 23.06
N ILE A 13 8.32 88.49 22.85
CA ILE A 13 7.32 87.49 23.23
C ILE A 13 7.30 87.35 24.75
N LYS A 14 8.47 87.32 25.41
CA LYS A 14 8.55 87.32 26.89
C LYS A 14 7.87 88.53 27.50
N MET A 15 8.07 89.74 26.94
CA MET A 15 7.34 90.94 27.36
C MET A 15 5.82 90.81 27.12
N ALA A 16 5.39 90.26 26.00
CA ALA A 16 3.96 90.09 25.70
C ALA A 16 3.27 89.15 26.69
N ILE A 17 3.92 88.03 27.01
CA ILE A 17 3.43 87.02 27.97
C ILE A 17 3.36 87.60 29.38
N THR A 18 4.38 88.35 29.81
CA THR A 18 4.46 88.92 31.18
C THR A 18 3.62 90.19 31.38
N SER A 19 3.35 90.97 30.32
CA SER A 19 2.65 92.25 30.46
C SER A 19 1.13 92.11 30.53
N GLN A 20 0.57 91.01 30.02
CA GLN A 20 -0.87 90.80 29.94
C GLN A 20 -1.25 89.49 30.63
N ALA A 21 -1.96 89.59 31.76
CA ALA A 21 -2.46 88.41 32.48
C ALA A 21 -3.37 87.57 31.56
N GLY A 22 -3.09 86.27 31.45
CA GLY A 22 -3.83 85.33 30.59
C GLY A 22 -3.33 85.20 29.15
N ALA A 23 -2.34 86.00 28.71
CA ALA A 23 -1.76 85.86 27.37
C ALA A 23 -1.12 84.48 27.15
N TYR A 24 -0.56 83.86 28.19
CA TYR A 24 0.04 82.53 28.14
C TYR A 24 -0.96 81.41 27.76
N LEU A 25 -2.28 81.63 27.88
CA LEU A 25 -3.31 80.67 27.47
C LEU A 25 -3.42 80.53 25.94
N HIS A 26 -3.03 81.57 25.18
CA HIS A 26 -3.14 81.63 23.73
C HIS A 26 -1.86 81.11 23.04
N VAL A 27 -1.50 79.85 23.31
CA VAL A 27 -0.22 79.24 22.88
C VAL A 27 -0.03 79.31 21.36
N ASP A 28 -1.04 78.94 20.57
CA ASP A 28 -0.94 78.89 19.11
C ASP A 28 -0.76 80.27 18.49
N GLU A 29 -1.48 81.28 19.01
CA GLU A 29 -1.37 82.67 18.56
C GLU A 29 0.02 83.25 18.86
N LEU A 30 0.57 82.97 20.05
CA LEU A 30 1.93 83.40 20.42
C LEU A 30 2.99 82.74 19.53
N ILE A 31 2.80 81.48 19.12
CA ILE A 31 3.68 80.78 18.18
C ILE A 31 3.57 81.40 16.78
N GLU A 32 2.38 81.78 16.31
CA GLU A 32 2.20 82.48 15.04
C GLU A 32 2.90 83.85 15.05
N VAL A 33 2.74 84.62 16.14
CA VAL A 33 3.45 85.89 16.33
C VAL A 33 4.97 85.66 16.32
N ALA A 34 5.47 84.60 16.96
CA ALA A 34 6.88 84.25 16.94
C ALA A 34 7.41 83.99 15.52
N LYS A 35 6.67 83.22 14.71
CA LYS A 35 7.01 82.95 13.31
C LYS A 35 7.07 84.24 12.48
N LEU A 36 6.13 85.16 12.70
CA LEU A 36 6.13 86.48 12.06
C LEU A 36 7.32 87.36 12.47
N LEU A 37 7.85 87.18 13.69
CA LEU A 37 9.06 87.84 14.18
C LEU A 37 10.37 87.20 13.68
N GLY A 38 10.29 86.12 12.91
CA GLY A 38 11.45 85.42 12.32
C GLY A 38 11.92 84.19 13.09
N LEU A 39 11.25 83.82 14.18
CA LEU A 39 11.52 82.62 14.98
C LEU A 39 10.82 81.40 14.35
N ASN A 40 11.41 80.88 13.28
CA ASN A 40 10.83 79.80 12.48
C ASN A 40 11.47 78.42 12.73
N SER A 41 12.58 78.36 13.47
CA SER A 41 13.23 77.08 13.77
C SER A 41 12.48 76.31 14.87
N SER A 42 12.63 74.99 14.88
CA SER A 42 12.03 74.13 15.92
C SER A 42 12.55 74.45 17.32
N GLU A 43 13.79 74.91 17.43
CA GLU A 43 14.44 75.29 18.69
C GLU A 43 13.91 76.64 19.20
N ASP A 44 13.69 77.60 18.29
CA ASP A 44 13.08 78.88 18.65
C ASP A 44 11.63 78.70 19.13
N ILE A 45 10.85 77.87 18.46
CA ILE A 45 9.47 77.55 18.87
C ILE A 45 9.47 76.86 20.24
N SER A 46 10.45 75.99 20.51
CA SER A 46 10.58 75.33 21.82
C SER A 46 10.96 76.33 22.92
N THR A 47 11.79 77.33 22.61
CA THR A 47 12.15 78.42 23.53
C THR A 47 10.94 79.34 23.82
N VAL A 48 10.06 79.58 22.83
CA VAL A 48 8.79 80.29 23.03
C VAL A 48 7.86 79.48 23.93
N GLN A 49 7.70 78.19 23.66
CA GLN A 49 6.90 77.29 24.49
C GLN A 49 7.45 77.19 25.93
N GLU A 50 8.76 77.20 26.12
CA GLU A 50 9.40 77.27 27.44
C GLU A 50 9.03 78.55 28.18
N ALA A 51 9.09 79.71 27.51
CA ALA A 51 8.71 80.99 28.11
C ALA A 51 7.24 81.00 28.55
N ILE A 52 6.35 80.43 27.73
CA ILE A 52 4.93 80.26 28.06
C ILE A 52 4.75 79.31 29.26
N ALA A 53 5.46 78.17 29.27
CA ALA A 53 5.38 77.19 30.35
C ALA A 53 5.86 77.77 31.70
N ARG A 54 6.93 78.56 31.68
CA ARG A 54 7.44 79.26 32.87
C ARG A 54 6.44 80.28 33.40
N GLU A 55 5.78 81.05 32.52
CA GLU A 55 4.74 81.99 32.95
C GLU A 55 3.51 81.27 33.50
N ALA A 56 3.05 80.20 32.84
CA ALA A 56 1.93 79.39 33.31
C ALA A 56 2.19 78.85 34.74
N ALA A 57 3.42 78.39 35.01
CA ALA A 57 3.83 77.94 36.34
C ALA A 57 3.85 79.08 37.38
N ILE A 58 4.30 80.29 37.02
CA ILE A 58 4.26 81.47 37.90
C ILE A 58 2.82 81.88 38.20
N ALA A 59 1.93 81.80 37.21
CA ALA A 59 0.52 82.11 37.34
C ALA A 59 -0.28 81.03 38.13
N GLY A 60 0.35 79.90 38.46
CA GLY A 60 -0.27 78.79 39.19
C GLY A 60 -1.10 77.83 38.32
N ASP A 61 -1.08 77.99 36.98
CA ASP A 61 -1.69 77.05 36.04
C ASP A 61 -0.74 75.88 35.78
N LEU A 62 -0.68 74.98 36.76
CA LEU A 62 0.20 73.82 36.72
C LEU A 62 -0.19 72.80 35.65
N GLN A 63 -1.46 72.78 35.20
CA GLN A 63 -1.92 71.86 34.15
C GLN A 63 -1.36 72.27 32.79
N LEU A 64 -1.50 73.55 32.43
CA LEU A 64 -0.94 74.05 31.18
C LEU A 64 0.60 74.00 31.18
N ALA A 65 1.23 74.35 32.31
CA ALA A 65 2.67 74.22 32.47
C ALA A 65 3.14 72.77 32.28
N PHE A 66 2.39 71.80 32.82
CA PHE A 66 2.68 70.37 32.66
C PHE A 66 2.54 69.89 31.22
N ASP A 67 1.44 70.24 30.54
CA ASP A 67 1.19 69.83 29.15
C ASP A 67 2.27 70.40 28.20
N LEU A 68 2.67 71.66 28.40
CA LEU A 68 3.78 72.27 27.67
C LEU A 68 5.13 71.61 27.99
N CYS A 69 5.40 71.31 29.26
CA CYS A 69 6.61 70.58 29.67
C CYS A 69 6.68 69.17 29.05
N LEU A 70 5.56 68.46 28.92
CA LEU A 70 5.52 67.16 28.24
C LEU A 70 5.83 67.28 26.74
N VAL A 71 5.31 68.31 26.08
CA VAL A 71 5.61 68.59 24.66
C VAL A 71 7.10 68.93 24.49
N LEU A 72 7.65 69.77 25.37
CA LEU A 72 9.06 70.17 25.35
C LEU A 72 10.00 69.00 25.65
N ALA A 73 9.65 68.15 26.62
CA ALA A 73 10.39 66.93 26.94
C ALA A 73 10.44 65.96 25.74
N LYS A 74 9.31 65.77 25.03
CA LYS A 74 9.25 64.96 23.80
C LYS A 74 10.09 65.55 22.66
N LYS A 75 10.22 66.87 22.59
CA LYS A 75 11.07 67.58 21.62
C LYS A 75 12.56 67.57 21.99
N GLY A 76 12.92 67.16 23.20
CA GLY A 76 14.30 67.12 23.66
C GLY A 76 14.87 68.47 24.11
N HIS A 77 14.01 69.45 24.45
CA HIS A 77 14.45 70.81 24.79
C HIS A 77 15.02 70.89 26.21
N GLY A 78 16.32 70.63 26.38
CA GLY A 78 16.95 70.43 27.69
C GLY A 78 16.83 71.58 28.69
N HIS A 79 16.65 72.83 28.24
CA HIS A 79 16.63 74.01 29.13
C HIS A 79 15.45 74.08 30.10
N VAL A 80 14.38 73.31 29.89
CA VAL A 80 13.20 73.28 30.76
C VAL A 80 13.28 72.24 31.89
N TRP A 81 14.43 71.57 32.06
CA TRP A 81 14.58 70.45 32.99
C TRP A 81 14.22 70.80 34.45
N ASP A 82 14.53 72.02 34.88
CA ASP A 82 14.28 72.55 36.22
C ASP A 82 12.78 72.69 36.49
N LEU A 83 12.05 73.22 35.51
CA LEU A 83 10.61 73.35 35.55
C LEU A 83 9.93 71.97 35.49
N CYS A 84 10.42 71.07 34.62
CA CYS A 84 9.96 69.67 34.58
C CYS A 84 10.14 68.97 35.92
N ALA A 85 11.28 69.16 36.58
CA ALA A 85 11.56 68.63 37.91
C ALA A 85 10.63 69.21 38.98
N ALA A 86 10.43 70.54 38.99
CA ALA A 86 9.56 71.20 39.95
C ALA A 86 8.10 70.74 39.82
N ILE A 87 7.57 70.68 38.60
CA ILE A 87 6.20 70.20 38.33
C ILE A 87 6.07 68.71 38.69
N ALA A 88 7.04 67.88 38.31
CA ALA A 88 7.00 66.45 38.62
C ALA A 88 7.13 66.15 40.12
N ARG A 89 7.82 66.99 40.92
CA ARG A 89 7.91 66.87 42.39
C ARG A 89 6.75 67.55 43.14
N GLY A 90 5.97 68.40 42.47
CA GLY A 90 4.87 69.17 43.05
C GLY A 90 3.71 68.32 43.59
N PRO A 91 2.68 68.95 44.19
CA PRO A 91 1.51 68.23 44.69
C PRO A 91 0.85 67.40 43.57
N ALA A 92 0.26 66.27 43.94
CA ALA A 92 -0.49 65.45 43.00
C ALA A 92 -1.74 66.22 42.56
N LEU A 93 -1.74 66.71 41.32
CA LEU A 93 -2.93 67.29 40.70
C LEU A 93 -3.85 66.14 40.27
N GLU A 94 -5.16 66.27 40.48
CA GLU A 94 -6.16 65.21 40.28
C GLU A 94 -6.14 64.56 38.88
N ASN A 95 -5.56 65.23 37.87
CA ASN A 95 -5.56 64.79 36.47
C ASN A 95 -4.20 64.30 35.93
N ILE A 96 -3.14 64.25 36.75
CA ILE A 96 -1.80 63.88 36.29
C ILE A 96 -1.47 62.44 36.71
N ASP A 97 -1.21 61.57 35.72
CA ASP A 97 -0.77 60.21 35.97
C ASP A 97 0.69 60.14 36.46
N ILE A 98 0.98 59.16 37.31
CA ILE A 98 2.35 58.92 37.80
C ILE A 98 3.32 58.62 36.64
N GLY A 99 2.84 58.00 35.55
CA GLY A 99 3.64 57.69 34.37
C GLY A 99 4.22 58.95 33.73
N SER A 100 3.41 59.97 33.51
CA SER A 100 3.87 61.24 32.94
C SER A 100 4.76 62.04 33.90
N ARG A 101 4.53 61.99 35.22
CA ARG A 101 5.46 62.59 36.20
C ARG A 101 6.82 61.90 36.17
N LYS A 102 6.85 60.57 36.09
CA LYS A 102 8.10 59.81 35.89
C LYS A 102 8.81 60.19 34.60
N HIS A 103 8.06 60.42 33.53
CA HIS A 103 8.62 60.84 32.24
C HIS A 103 9.29 62.21 32.34
N LEU A 104 8.61 63.20 32.93
CA LEU A 104 9.18 64.54 33.14
C LEU A 104 10.42 64.52 34.05
N LEU A 105 10.38 63.71 35.11
CA LEU A 105 11.51 63.59 36.03
C LEU A 105 12.68 62.80 35.42
N GLY A 106 12.38 61.80 34.58
CA GLY A 106 13.38 61.09 33.78
C GLY A 106 14.04 61.99 32.73
N PHE A 107 13.27 62.86 32.09
CA PHE A 107 13.78 63.91 31.21
C PHE A 107 14.64 64.93 31.97
N ALA A 108 14.23 65.30 33.19
CA ALA A 108 15.03 66.18 34.03
C ALA A 108 16.37 65.54 34.41
N LEU A 109 16.37 64.26 34.77
CA LEU A 109 17.58 63.49 35.08
C LEU A 109 18.58 63.40 33.92
N SER A 110 18.12 63.47 32.66
CA SER A 110 19.02 63.45 31.51
C SER A 110 19.64 64.81 31.18
N HIS A 111 19.15 65.91 31.77
CA HIS A 111 19.56 67.28 31.44
C HIS A 111 19.93 68.14 32.66
N CYS A 112 19.83 67.61 33.88
CA CYS A 112 20.16 68.33 35.11
C CYS A 112 21.67 68.50 35.32
N ASP A 113 22.02 69.42 36.22
CA ASP A 113 23.38 69.56 36.75
C ASP A 113 23.77 68.41 37.70
N GLU A 114 25.07 68.23 37.94
CA GLU A 114 25.61 67.14 38.75
C GLU A 114 25.12 67.17 40.21
N GLU A 115 24.82 68.35 40.76
CA GLU A 115 24.39 68.52 42.16
C GLU A 115 22.92 68.06 42.33
N SER A 116 22.08 68.30 41.33
CA SER A 116 20.65 67.94 41.34
C SER A 116 20.36 66.45 41.09
N ILE A 117 21.31 65.68 40.55
CA ILE A 117 21.10 64.26 40.17
C ILE A 117 20.61 63.44 41.37
N GLY A 118 21.26 63.58 42.53
CA GLY A 118 20.94 62.80 43.73
C GLY A 118 19.48 63.00 44.18
N GLU A 119 19.07 64.26 44.33
CA GLU A 119 17.72 64.62 44.78
C GLU A 119 16.64 64.24 43.76
N LEU A 120 16.89 64.46 42.47
CA LEU A 120 15.98 64.05 41.38
C LEU A 120 15.81 62.53 41.35
N LEU A 121 16.88 61.78 41.53
CA LEU A 121 16.86 60.32 41.50
C LEU A 121 16.13 59.74 42.72
N HIS A 122 16.27 60.36 43.89
CA HIS A 122 15.45 60.03 45.07
C HIS A 122 13.95 60.32 44.83
N ALA A 123 13.61 61.48 44.27
CA ALA A 123 12.23 61.81 43.91
C ALA A 123 11.65 60.85 42.86
N TRP A 124 12.49 60.38 41.92
CA TRP A 124 12.08 59.41 40.92
C TRP A 124 11.81 58.04 41.54
N LYS A 125 12.67 57.59 42.47
CA LYS A 125 12.46 56.37 43.25
C LYS A 125 11.20 56.44 44.12
N ASP A 126 10.88 57.60 44.70
CA ASP A 126 9.64 57.83 45.46
C ASP A 126 8.40 57.59 44.58
N LEU A 127 8.37 58.25 43.41
CA LEU A 127 7.29 58.08 42.43
C LEU A 127 7.25 56.67 41.85
N ASP A 128 8.41 56.01 41.71
CA ASP A 128 8.47 54.62 41.25
C ASP A 128 7.76 53.67 42.19
N MET A 129 8.15 53.72 43.46
CA MET A 129 7.58 52.91 44.51
C MET A 129 6.08 53.14 44.71
N GLN A 130 5.62 54.40 44.63
CA GLN A 130 4.20 54.72 44.67
C GLN A 130 3.46 54.11 43.47
N GLY A 131 3.99 54.28 42.26
CA GLY A 131 3.40 53.69 41.05
C GLY A 131 3.32 52.15 41.08
N GLN A 132 4.30 51.48 41.68
CA GLN A 132 4.25 50.02 41.87
C GLN A 132 3.12 49.61 42.83
N CYS A 133 2.93 50.33 43.94
CA CYS A 133 1.85 50.06 44.90
C CYS A 133 0.47 50.33 44.30
N GLU A 134 0.30 51.41 43.53
CA GLU A 134 -0.96 51.71 42.84
C GLU A 134 -1.29 50.66 41.78
N THR A 135 -0.30 50.22 41.01
CA THR A 135 -0.48 49.14 40.04
C THR A 135 -0.91 47.84 40.73
N LEU A 136 -0.27 47.48 41.85
CA LEU A 136 -0.65 46.31 42.65
C LEU A 136 -2.06 46.45 43.25
N SER A 137 -2.44 47.65 43.68
CA SER A 137 -3.79 47.96 44.20
C SER A 137 -4.84 47.75 43.11
N ILE A 138 -4.60 48.26 41.90
CA ILE A 138 -5.48 48.07 40.73
C ILE A 138 -5.58 46.60 40.33
N LEU A 139 -4.46 45.87 40.30
CA LEU A 139 -4.42 44.46 39.90
C LEU A 139 -5.11 43.52 40.90
N THR A 140 -5.07 43.86 42.19
CA THR A 140 -5.63 43.02 43.26
C THR A 140 -7.03 43.45 43.70
N GLY A 141 -7.44 44.68 43.39
CA GLY A 141 -8.67 45.29 43.90
C GLY A 141 -8.65 45.54 45.41
N THR A 142 -7.48 45.47 46.06
CA THR A 142 -7.31 45.64 47.51
C THR A 142 -6.46 46.86 47.81
N SER A 143 -6.87 47.66 48.81
CA SER A 143 -6.14 48.85 49.25
C SER A 143 -5.42 48.63 50.59
N PRO A 144 -4.34 49.38 50.87
CA PRO A 144 -3.56 49.28 52.10
C PRO A 144 -4.38 49.50 53.38
N SER A 145 -5.50 50.24 53.29
CA SER A 145 -6.40 50.55 54.42
C SER A 145 -7.36 49.42 54.81
N SER A 146 -7.55 48.41 53.94
CA SER A 146 -8.49 47.31 54.20
C SER A 146 -7.96 46.22 55.16
N VAL A 147 -6.67 46.26 55.50
CA VAL A 147 -5.98 45.19 56.24
C VAL A 147 -6.04 45.38 57.77
N SER A 148 -6.44 46.55 58.26
CA SER A 148 -6.49 46.88 59.70
C SER A 148 -7.72 46.33 60.44
N ASP A 149 -8.73 45.81 59.76
CA ASP A 149 -10.04 45.51 60.38
C ASP A 149 -10.18 44.11 61.02
N GLN A 150 -9.17 43.24 60.92
CA GLN A 150 -9.17 41.99 61.68
C GLN A 150 -8.41 42.12 63.00
N GLY A 151 -8.89 42.98 63.91
CA GLY A 151 -8.35 42.92 65.27
C GLY A 151 -8.59 44.08 66.22
N SER A 152 -9.58 44.97 66.07
CA SER A 152 -10.11 45.71 67.23
C SER A 152 -11.46 46.34 66.93
N SER A 153 -12.46 45.99 67.72
CA SER A 153 -13.83 46.46 67.60
C SER A 153 -14.04 47.75 68.40
N ILE A 154 -13.82 48.92 67.80
CA ILE A 154 -14.51 50.18 68.18
C ILE A 154 -14.73 51.03 66.92
N THR A 155 -15.99 51.35 66.67
CA THR A 155 -16.55 52.19 65.59
C THR A 155 -15.88 53.56 65.43
N SER A 156 -15.63 53.98 64.18
CA SER A 156 -15.47 55.39 63.78
C SER A 156 -16.22 55.69 62.46
N PRO A 157 -16.62 56.96 62.21
CA PRO A 157 -17.69 57.38 61.29
C PRO A 157 -17.17 57.70 59.85
N PRO A 158 -18.01 58.15 58.88
CA PRO A 158 -17.84 57.82 57.47
C PRO A 158 -16.83 58.68 56.71
N ALA A 159 -16.35 58.06 55.63
CA ALA A 159 -15.45 58.54 54.59
C ALA A 159 -15.68 59.99 54.11
N HIS A 160 -14.66 60.82 54.29
CA HIS A 160 -14.38 62.00 53.46
C HIS A 160 -12.89 62.01 53.07
N GLY A 161 -12.65 62.15 51.76
CA GLY A 161 -11.48 62.76 51.11
C GLY A 161 -10.06 62.35 51.52
N ILE A 162 -9.33 61.71 50.60
CA ILE A 162 -7.89 61.39 50.69
C ILE A 162 -6.99 62.65 50.53
N GLU A 163 -7.52 63.86 50.50
CA GLU A 163 -6.75 65.06 50.08
C GLU A 163 -5.92 65.79 51.15
N GLU A 164 -5.90 65.39 52.43
CA GLU A 164 -5.11 66.14 53.45
C GLU A 164 -3.91 65.40 54.06
N THR A 165 -3.48 64.26 53.50
CA THR A 165 -2.39 63.47 54.12
C THR A 165 -0.96 63.86 53.72
N ILE A 166 -0.75 64.93 52.94
CA ILE A 166 0.60 65.37 52.51
C ILE A 166 1.19 66.50 53.35
N ASN A 167 0.42 67.17 54.22
CA ASN A 167 0.97 68.12 55.20
C ASN A 167 1.16 67.47 56.58
N LEU A 168 2.10 66.53 56.65
CA LEU A 168 2.52 65.89 57.91
C LEU A 168 3.77 66.55 58.51
N LYS A 169 3.84 67.89 58.50
CA LYS A 169 4.83 68.65 59.29
C LYS A 169 4.37 68.93 60.73
N ASP A 170 3.10 68.67 61.05
CA ASP A 170 2.51 68.98 62.37
C ASP A 170 2.12 67.72 63.15
N TYR A 171 3.11 66.90 63.54
CA TYR A 171 2.93 65.97 64.67
C TYR A 171 3.39 66.55 66.02
N SER A 172 3.91 67.79 66.02
CA SER A 172 4.22 68.54 67.25
C SER A 172 2.99 69.26 67.84
N GLY A 173 1.94 69.51 67.04
CA GLY A 173 0.77 70.27 67.45
C GLY A 173 -0.35 69.47 68.14
N LEU A 174 -0.36 68.13 68.01
CA LEU A 174 -1.40 67.27 68.58
C LEU A 174 -0.93 66.53 69.86
N VAL A 175 -0.13 67.21 70.70
CA VAL A 175 0.36 66.69 72.00
C VAL A 175 -0.57 67.14 73.15
N GLY A 176 -1.88 67.08 72.91
CA GLY A 176 -2.88 67.53 73.87
C GLY A 176 -4.00 66.50 74.10
N GLY A 177 -3.71 65.20 74.22
CA GLY A 177 -4.75 64.28 74.74
C GLY A 177 -4.71 62.78 74.49
N ALA A 178 -3.69 62.20 73.83
CA ALA A 178 -3.64 60.74 73.61
C ALA A 178 -2.64 60.04 74.56
N SER A 179 -3.09 58.97 75.24
CA SER A 179 -2.32 58.25 76.25
C SER A 179 -1.08 57.56 75.66
N CYS A 180 -0.01 57.49 76.46
CA CYS A 180 1.29 56.92 76.09
C CYS A 180 1.23 55.42 75.71
N GLY A 181 0.16 54.69 76.08
CA GLY A 181 0.04 53.24 75.87
C GLY A 181 -0.21 52.80 74.41
N ASP A 182 -1.01 53.54 73.64
CA ASP A 182 -1.39 53.13 72.28
C ASP A 182 -0.24 53.33 71.26
N ARG A 183 0.65 54.30 71.53
CA ARG A 183 1.86 54.54 70.70
C ARG A 183 2.85 53.38 70.77
N GLN A 184 3.02 52.77 71.94
CA GLN A 184 4.01 51.71 72.15
C GLN A 184 3.56 50.38 71.56
N VAL A 185 2.25 50.08 71.59
CA VAL A 185 1.67 48.89 70.95
C VAL A 185 1.76 48.98 69.42
N CYS A 186 1.42 50.13 68.84
CA CYS A 186 1.55 50.37 67.40
C CYS A 186 3.01 50.22 66.92
N PHE A 187 3.96 50.81 67.66
CA PHE A 187 5.39 50.67 67.36
C PHE A 187 5.88 49.22 67.46
N SER A 188 5.41 48.46 68.45
CA SER A 188 5.76 47.04 68.59
C SER A 188 5.28 46.19 67.40
N ASN A 189 4.09 46.48 66.85
CA ASN A 189 3.56 45.80 65.66
C ASN A 189 4.35 46.17 64.40
N ILE A 190 4.73 47.43 64.25
CA ILE A 190 5.59 47.91 63.14
C ILE A 190 6.97 47.23 63.22
N LYS A 191 7.56 47.16 64.42
CA LYS A 191 8.84 46.48 64.66
C LYS A 191 8.76 44.98 64.34
N ASN A 192 7.69 44.31 64.76
CA ASN A 192 7.46 42.90 64.43
C ASN A 192 7.33 42.68 62.92
N THR A 193 6.59 43.55 62.22
CA THR A 193 6.42 43.47 60.76
C THR A 193 7.74 43.70 60.02
N LEU A 194 8.53 44.69 60.46
CA LEU A 194 9.87 44.95 59.92
C LEU A 194 10.81 43.76 60.16
N SER A 195 10.78 43.17 61.37
CA SER A 195 11.61 42.00 61.71
C SER A 195 11.28 40.74 60.90
N MET A 196 10.09 40.64 60.31
CA MET A 196 9.77 39.55 59.38
C MET A 196 10.51 39.68 58.04
N VAL A 197 11.02 40.86 57.71
CA VAL A 197 11.53 41.22 56.39
C VAL A 197 13.02 41.57 56.42
N THR A 198 13.54 42.04 57.55
CA THR A 198 14.93 42.52 57.70
C THR A 198 15.74 41.68 58.68
N GLU A 199 17.02 41.42 58.36
CA GLU A 199 17.94 40.65 59.20
C GLU A 199 18.49 41.44 60.41
N ASN A 200 18.74 42.74 60.26
CA ASN A 200 19.32 43.60 61.30
C ASN A 200 18.56 44.94 61.37
N CYS A 201 17.72 45.15 62.38
CA CYS A 201 17.12 46.48 62.63
C CYS A 201 18.00 47.41 63.49
N HIS A 202 19.29 47.09 63.66
CA HIS A 202 20.23 47.92 64.42
C HIS A 202 21.13 48.68 63.46
N MET A 203 20.98 50.01 63.45
CA MET A 203 21.87 50.90 62.71
C MET A 203 23.19 51.05 63.47
N ASP A 204 24.30 51.01 62.73
CA ASP A 204 25.64 51.21 63.28
C ASP A 204 25.83 52.70 63.58
N GLY A 205 25.46 53.11 64.80
CA GLY A 205 25.51 54.52 65.19
C GLY A 205 24.64 54.96 66.37
N GLY A 206 24.30 54.11 67.33
CA GLY A 206 23.75 54.53 68.64
C GLY A 206 22.42 55.30 68.66
N THR A 207 21.79 55.59 67.53
CA THR A 207 20.44 56.15 67.42
C THR A 207 19.40 55.04 67.50
N ASP A 208 18.38 55.25 68.33
CA ASP A 208 17.31 54.27 68.53
C ASP A 208 16.49 54.15 67.23
N LEU A 209 16.15 52.93 66.81
CA LEU A 209 15.34 52.69 65.60
C LEU A 209 14.02 53.47 65.64
N GLU A 210 13.53 53.72 66.85
CA GLU A 210 12.36 54.53 67.13
C GLU A 210 12.55 55.99 66.72
N SER A 211 13.68 56.63 67.06
CA SER A 211 13.93 58.03 66.67
C SER A 211 14.08 58.18 65.15
N PHE A 212 14.75 57.23 64.49
CA PHE A 212 14.95 57.25 63.04
C PHE A 212 13.64 57.13 62.23
N LEU A 213 12.70 56.29 62.67
CA LEU A 213 11.40 56.13 62.03
C LEU A 213 10.48 57.35 62.27
N TRP A 214 10.53 57.94 63.47
CA TRP A 214 9.77 59.15 63.80
C TRP A 214 10.28 60.40 63.08
N GLU A 215 11.59 60.52 62.88
CA GLU A 215 12.20 61.60 62.09
C GLU A 215 11.83 61.51 60.60
N ASN A 216 11.52 60.30 60.11
CA ASN A 216 11.17 60.04 58.72
C ASN A 216 9.70 59.63 58.56
N GLY A 217 8.78 60.60 58.63
CA GLY A 217 7.33 60.36 58.53
C GLY A 217 6.88 59.57 57.28
N LYS A 218 7.62 59.67 56.17
CA LYS A 218 7.39 58.85 54.95
C LYS A 218 7.75 57.37 55.12
N LEU A 219 8.75 57.05 55.94
CA LEU A 219 9.14 55.66 56.23
C LEU A 219 8.14 55.02 57.17
N LEU A 220 7.71 55.76 58.19
CA LEU A 220 6.71 55.31 59.14
C LEU A 220 5.37 55.01 58.45
N SER A 221 4.91 55.86 57.53
CA SER A 221 3.67 55.63 56.80
C SER A 221 3.71 54.38 55.90
N PHE A 222 4.84 54.15 55.21
CA PHE A 222 5.01 52.94 54.40
C PHE A 222 5.05 51.66 55.25
N ALA A 223 5.83 51.67 56.34
CA ALA A 223 5.96 50.52 57.24
C ALA A 223 4.63 50.18 57.96
N THR A 224 3.78 51.17 58.19
CA THR A 224 2.49 50.99 58.90
C THR A 224 1.40 50.45 57.97
N PHE A 225 1.29 50.96 56.74
CA PHE A 225 0.14 50.65 55.87
C PHE A 225 0.51 49.79 54.67
N GLN A 226 1.63 50.07 54.00
CA GLN A 226 1.98 49.41 52.72
C GLN A 226 2.69 48.06 52.94
N LEU A 227 3.61 48.00 53.92
CA LEU A 227 4.42 46.80 54.17
C LEU A 227 3.59 45.57 54.62
N PRO A 228 2.61 45.67 55.55
CA PRO A 228 1.77 44.53 55.93
C PRO A 228 0.93 44.00 54.76
N TRP A 229 0.37 44.92 53.96
CA TRP A 229 -0.42 44.59 52.77
C TRP A 229 0.42 43.85 51.72
N LEU A 230 1.62 44.33 51.40
CA LEU A 230 2.54 43.65 50.48
C LEU A 230 2.97 42.26 50.99
N LEU A 231 3.10 42.09 52.31
CA LEU A 231 3.42 40.79 52.92
C LEU A 231 2.26 39.79 52.88
N GLU A 232 1.02 40.27 52.89
CA GLU A 232 -0.13 39.40 52.69
C GLU A 232 -0.23 38.96 51.21
N LEU A 233 0.00 39.90 50.29
CA LEU A 233 0.02 39.62 48.85
C LEU A 233 1.13 38.63 48.46
N SER A 234 2.29 38.68 49.13
CA SER A 234 3.37 37.71 48.87
C SER A 234 3.03 36.28 49.33
N LYS A 235 2.10 36.11 50.28
CA LYS A 235 1.71 34.82 50.84
C LYS A 235 0.48 34.19 50.16
N LYS A 236 -0.35 34.98 49.47
CA LYS A 236 -1.55 34.46 48.78
C LYS A 236 -1.18 33.53 47.62
N ALA A 237 -1.97 32.47 47.42
CA ALA A 237 -1.83 31.56 46.28
C ALA A 237 -2.38 32.25 45.02
N ASP A 238 -1.53 32.40 43.99
CA ASP A 238 -1.92 33.10 42.76
C ASP A 238 -2.87 32.25 41.90
N ASN A 239 -4.02 32.82 41.55
CA ASN A 239 -4.96 32.27 40.58
C ASN A 239 -4.44 32.48 39.14
N GLY A 240 -3.27 31.93 38.79
CA GLY A 240 -2.78 31.69 37.42
C GLY A 240 -2.69 32.87 36.44
N LYS A 241 -3.05 34.10 36.81
CA LYS A 241 -3.02 35.27 35.92
C LYS A 241 -1.65 35.92 35.96
N LYS A 242 -0.81 35.58 34.99
CA LYS A 242 0.45 36.29 34.71
C LYS A 242 0.12 37.62 34.01
N PHE A 243 0.62 38.74 34.55
CA PHE A 243 0.39 40.07 33.98
C PHE A 243 1.65 40.60 33.30
N SER A 244 1.47 41.45 32.29
CA SER A 244 2.56 42.21 31.68
C SER A 244 2.80 43.46 32.53
N SER A 245 3.94 43.54 33.21
CA SER A 245 4.37 44.76 33.90
C SER A 245 5.44 45.51 33.10
N LEU A 246 5.46 46.84 33.30
CA LEU A 246 6.13 47.93 32.56
C LEU A 246 7.67 47.94 32.46
N ILE A 247 8.38 46.81 32.65
CA ILE A 247 9.83 46.80 32.48
C ILE A 247 10.16 46.70 30.98
N PRO A 248 10.96 47.62 30.38
CA PRO A 248 11.37 47.52 28.99
C PRO A 248 12.26 46.27 28.81
N GLY A 249 11.74 45.25 28.14
CA GLY A 249 12.39 43.95 27.97
C GLY A 249 11.63 42.84 28.71
N LYS A 250 10.55 42.36 28.08
CA LYS A 250 9.68 41.24 28.45
C LYS A 250 10.18 40.33 29.59
N HIS A 251 9.49 40.33 30.74
CA HIS A 251 9.24 39.12 31.54
C HIS A 251 7.88 39.23 32.25
N TYR A 252 7.15 38.11 32.28
CA TYR A 252 5.82 38.00 32.89
C TYR A 252 5.99 37.87 34.41
N VAL A 253 5.55 38.85 35.18
CA VAL A 253 5.78 38.87 36.64
C VAL A 253 4.47 38.56 37.38
N SER A 254 4.52 37.62 38.32
CA SER A 254 3.38 37.28 39.18
C SER A 254 3.09 38.38 40.19
N ILE A 255 1.86 38.47 40.71
CA ILE A 255 1.51 39.45 41.76
C ILE A 255 2.41 39.23 42.98
N ARG A 256 2.67 37.96 43.33
CA ARG A 256 3.62 37.58 44.39
C ARG A 256 5.02 38.14 44.15
N THR A 257 5.57 37.92 42.96
CA THR A 257 6.92 38.40 42.61
C THR A 257 6.98 39.93 42.68
N GLN A 258 5.97 40.61 42.15
CA GLN A 258 5.91 42.07 42.15
C GLN A 258 5.79 42.65 43.57
N ALA A 259 5.01 42.01 44.44
CA ALA A 259 4.91 42.40 45.86
C ALA A 259 6.26 42.24 46.59
N VAL A 260 6.95 41.10 46.41
CA VAL A 260 8.26 40.86 47.04
C VAL A 260 9.34 41.80 46.48
N VAL A 261 9.36 42.06 45.17
CA VAL A 261 10.27 43.05 44.56
C VAL A 261 10.03 44.44 45.13
N THR A 262 8.77 44.85 45.30
CA THR A 262 8.43 46.16 45.88
C THR A 262 8.93 46.29 47.32
N ILE A 263 8.78 45.22 48.11
CA ILE A 263 9.35 45.15 49.47
C ILE A 263 10.88 45.30 49.42
N LEU A 264 11.57 44.52 48.59
CA LEU A 264 13.03 44.57 48.47
C LEU A 264 13.54 45.92 47.98
N SER A 265 12.85 46.57 47.04
CA SER A 265 13.17 47.92 46.55
C SER A 265 13.02 48.97 47.66
N TRP A 266 11.99 48.85 48.51
CA TRP A 266 11.82 49.72 49.67
C TRP A 266 12.94 49.51 50.70
N LEU A 267 13.33 48.26 50.97
CA LEU A 267 14.44 47.96 51.89
C LEU A 267 15.77 48.52 51.38
N ALA A 268 16.10 48.27 50.12
CA ALA A 268 17.35 48.71 49.50
C ALA A 268 17.46 50.23 49.43
N LYS A 269 16.32 50.94 49.31
CA LYS A 269 16.29 52.41 49.33
C LYS A 269 16.63 52.99 50.71
N ASN A 270 16.33 52.25 51.77
CA ASN A 270 16.48 52.69 53.17
C ASN A 270 17.62 51.96 53.89
N ASP A 271 18.53 51.35 53.13
CA ASP A 271 19.71 50.64 53.62
C ASP A 271 19.41 49.49 54.60
N PHE A 272 18.22 48.90 54.52
CA PHE A 272 17.87 47.70 55.30
C PHE A 272 18.31 46.42 54.59
N ALA A 273 18.97 45.52 55.32
CA ALA A 273 19.34 44.19 54.83
C ALA A 273 18.12 43.25 54.83
N PRO A 274 17.73 42.67 53.67
CA PRO A 274 16.62 41.73 53.58
C PRO A 274 16.97 40.38 54.22
N ARG A 275 15.96 39.69 54.77
CA ARG A 275 16.09 38.35 55.32
C ARG A 275 16.11 37.28 54.21
N ASP A 276 16.86 36.21 54.43
CA ASP A 276 17.02 35.08 53.49
C ASP A 276 15.68 34.46 53.02
N ASP A 277 14.64 34.45 53.86
CA ASP A 277 13.32 33.90 53.49
C ASP A 277 12.59 34.75 52.43
N VAL A 278 12.78 36.08 52.44
CA VAL A 278 12.20 37.00 51.45
C VAL A 278 12.88 36.77 50.11
N ILE A 279 14.21 36.60 50.11
CA ILE A 279 15.01 36.27 48.92
C ILE A 279 14.64 34.87 48.39
N ALA A 280 14.48 33.89 49.27
CA ALA A 280 14.06 32.54 48.92
C ALA A 280 12.64 32.50 48.35
N SER A 281 11.72 33.28 48.93
CA SER A 281 10.35 33.44 48.43
C SER A 281 10.32 34.09 47.04
N LEU A 282 11.18 35.09 46.79
CA LEU A 282 11.35 35.67 45.46
C LEU A 282 11.82 34.62 44.46
N ALA A 283 12.91 33.92 44.78
CA ALA A 283 13.47 32.88 43.92
C ALA A 283 12.45 31.76 43.64
N LYS A 284 11.71 31.31 44.67
CA LYS A 284 10.65 30.32 44.52
C LYS A 284 9.55 30.79 43.57
N SER A 285 9.14 32.06 43.65
CA SER A 285 8.11 32.63 42.75
C SER A 285 8.56 32.72 41.28
N ILE A 286 9.87 32.92 41.04
CA ILE A 286 10.43 33.02 39.68
C ILE A 286 10.58 31.62 39.06
N ILE A 287 10.93 30.60 39.86
CA ILE A 287 11.17 29.22 39.42
C ILE A 287 9.85 28.40 39.40
N GLU A 288 8.70 28.99 39.72
CA GLU A 288 7.38 28.32 39.74
C GLU A 288 6.78 28.12 38.33
N PRO A 289 6.43 26.89 37.91
CA PRO A 289 5.97 26.57 36.54
C PRO A 289 4.74 27.37 36.08
N PRO A 290 4.61 27.68 34.77
CA PRO A 290 5.54 27.39 33.67
C PRO A 290 6.72 28.37 33.60
N VAL A 291 7.95 27.87 33.41
CA VAL A 291 9.21 28.64 33.49
C VAL A 291 10.12 28.37 32.29
N THR A 292 10.83 29.40 31.85
CA THR A 292 11.88 29.34 30.81
C THR A 292 13.27 29.08 31.40
N GLU A 293 14.23 28.63 30.59
CA GLU A 293 15.62 28.44 31.07
C GLU A 293 16.23 29.74 31.62
N GLU A 294 15.88 30.88 31.04
CA GLU A 294 16.31 32.21 31.50
C GLU A 294 15.76 32.54 32.89
N GLU A 295 14.49 32.27 33.15
CA GLU A 295 13.86 32.47 34.46
C GLU A 295 14.45 31.51 35.51
N ASP A 296 14.78 30.26 35.16
CA ASP A 296 15.48 29.34 36.06
C ASP A 296 16.89 29.86 36.43
N ILE A 297 17.61 30.45 35.48
CA ILE A 297 18.92 31.09 35.72
C ILE A 297 18.74 32.32 36.62
N ILE A 298 17.73 33.15 36.37
CA ILE A 298 17.43 34.35 37.17
C ILE A 298 17.10 33.94 38.60
N GLY A 299 16.21 32.96 38.81
CA GLY A 299 15.87 32.43 40.12
C GLY A 299 17.08 31.88 40.86
N CYS A 300 17.93 31.10 40.19
CA CYS A 300 19.19 30.60 40.74
C CYS A 300 20.14 31.73 41.15
N SER A 301 20.18 32.83 40.39
CA SER A 301 21.00 34.00 40.75
C SER A 301 20.57 34.65 42.07
N PHE A 302 19.28 34.58 42.42
CA PHE A 302 18.78 35.01 43.72
C PHE A 302 19.11 34.00 44.83
N LEU A 303 19.02 32.69 44.56
CA LEU A 303 19.41 31.64 45.51
C LEU A 303 20.90 31.69 45.89
N LEU A 304 21.78 32.18 45.01
CA LEU A 304 23.20 32.38 45.31
C LEU A 304 23.47 33.50 46.33
N ASN A 305 22.48 34.35 46.60
CA ASN A 305 22.58 35.43 47.58
C ASN A 305 22.18 35.01 48.99
N LEU A 306 21.62 33.81 49.16
CA LEU A 306 21.24 33.27 50.46
C LEU A 306 22.49 33.05 51.32
N VAL A 307 22.39 33.39 52.60
CA VAL A 307 23.39 33.03 53.62
C VAL A 307 23.40 31.50 53.82
N GLY A 308 22.21 30.88 53.81
CA GLY A 308 22.03 29.42 53.86
C GLY A 308 21.93 28.73 52.49
N ALA A 309 23.03 28.23 51.94
CA ALA A 309 23.05 27.54 50.63
C ALA A 309 22.17 26.28 50.54
N PHE A 310 21.86 25.63 51.67
CA PHE A 310 20.99 24.44 51.71
C PHE A 310 19.52 24.77 51.44
N ASN A 311 19.04 25.97 51.79
CA ASN A 311 17.69 26.42 51.44
C ASN A 311 17.48 26.46 49.93
N GLY A 312 18.52 26.81 49.16
CA GLY A 312 18.48 26.77 47.71
C GLY A 312 18.33 25.35 47.14
N VAL A 313 18.94 24.35 47.80
CA VAL A 313 18.79 22.94 47.43
C VAL A 313 17.36 22.46 47.62
N GLU A 314 16.73 22.76 48.75
CA GLU A 314 15.34 22.38 49.03
C GLU A 314 14.37 22.94 47.98
N ILE A 315 14.56 24.21 47.58
CA ILE A 315 13.75 24.85 46.55
C ILE A 315 13.92 24.14 45.19
N ILE A 316 15.16 23.80 44.82
CA ILE A 316 15.45 23.10 43.56
C ILE A 316 14.87 21.68 43.57
N GLU A 317 14.97 20.94 44.69
CA GLU A 317 14.41 19.59 44.82
C GLU A 317 12.88 19.57 44.79
N GLU A 318 12.22 20.55 45.41
CA GLU A 318 10.75 20.67 45.34
C GLU A 318 10.30 20.98 43.91
N GLN A 319 11.00 21.85 43.19
CA GLN A 319 10.69 22.16 41.79
C GLN A 319 10.92 20.97 40.84
N LEU A 320 11.94 20.15 41.12
CA LEU A 320 12.16 18.88 40.41
C LEU A 320 11.01 17.88 40.62
N ARG A 321 10.28 17.98 41.74
CA ARG A 321 9.16 17.09 42.07
C ARG A 321 7.83 17.56 41.47
N ILE A 322 7.66 18.88 41.33
CA ILE A 322 6.44 19.50 40.79
C ILE A 322 6.41 19.45 39.25
N ARG A 323 7.56 19.62 38.58
CA ARG A 323 7.64 19.71 37.11
C ARG A 323 7.38 18.35 36.45
N GLY A 324 6.46 18.32 35.48
CA GLY A 324 6.17 17.14 34.66
C GLY A 324 6.83 17.15 33.27
N ASN A 325 7.19 18.33 32.76
CA ASN A 325 7.76 18.50 31.42
C ASN A 325 9.27 18.24 31.41
N TYR A 326 9.74 17.38 30.50
CA TYR A 326 11.15 17.01 30.38
C TYR A 326 12.09 18.21 30.19
N GLN A 327 11.71 19.18 29.36
CA GLN A 327 12.57 20.33 29.08
C GLN A 327 12.76 21.22 30.32
N GLU A 328 11.69 21.38 31.11
CA GLU A 328 11.71 22.11 32.38
C GLU A 328 12.50 21.36 33.46
N ILE A 329 12.39 20.02 33.49
CA ILE A 329 13.17 19.15 34.37
C ILE A 329 14.67 19.23 34.03
N CYS A 330 15.05 19.15 32.76
CA CYS A 330 16.44 19.27 32.34
C CYS A 330 17.01 20.66 32.61
N SER A 331 16.23 21.72 32.40
CA SER A 331 16.61 23.09 32.73
C SER A 331 16.98 23.21 34.21
N ILE A 332 16.07 22.83 35.11
CA ILE A 332 16.32 22.95 36.55
C ILE A 332 17.42 21.98 37.04
N MET A 333 17.57 20.79 36.44
CA MET A 333 18.71 19.90 36.71
C MET A 333 20.05 20.54 36.34
N ASN A 334 20.14 21.17 35.16
CA ASN A 334 21.36 21.88 34.73
C ASN A 334 21.67 23.06 35.65
N VAL A 335 20.64 23.78 36.09
CA VAL A 335 20.73 24.89 37.04
C VAL A 335 21.18 24.40 38.41
N GLY A 336 20.63 23.30 38.91
CA GLY A 336 21.04 22.65 40.16
C GLY A 336 22.49 22.14 40.12
N MET A 337 22.92 21.52 39.02
CA MET A 337 24.33 21.12 38.83
C MET A 337 25.26 22.34 38.81
N THR A 338 24.83 23.46 38.22
CA THR A 338 25.64 24.68 38.20
C THR A 338 25.67 25.35 39.58
N TYR A 339 24.56 25.34 40.30
CA TYR A 339 24.44 25.82 41.69
C TYR A 339 25.38 25.04 42.62
N SER A 340 25.40 23.71 42.51
CA SER A 340 26.30 22.87 43.30
C SER A 340 27.77 23.17 43.00
N LEU A 341 28.13 23.32 41.72
CA LEU A 341 29.50 23.68 41.30
C LEU A 341 29.95 25.05 41.84
N LEU A 342 29.06 26.04 41.84
CA LEU A 342 29.36 27.40 42.31
C LEU A 342 29.58 27.48 43.83
N HIS A 343 28.86 26.66 44.60
CA HIS A 343 29.09 26.54 46.05
C HIS A 343 30.31 25.68 46.39
N ASN A 344 30.73 24.80 45.48
CA ASN A 344 31.90 23.95 45.64
C ASN A 344 33.21 24.66 45.28
N SER A 345 33.20 25.64 44.37
CA SER A 345 34.38 26.42 43.95
C SER A 345 34.82 27.48 44.98
N GLY A 346 34.74 27.17 46.28
CA GLY A 346 34.91 28.10 47.41
C GLY A 346 36.25 28.85 47.47
N VAL A 347 37.20 28.56 46.59
CA VAL A 347 38.53 29.19 46.52
C VAL A 347 38.57 30.42 45.61
N GLU A 348 37.69 30.56 44.61
CA GLU A 348 37.78 31.64 43.60
C GLU A 348 36.79 32.80 43.79
N CYS A 349 35.73 32.63 44.58
CA CYS A 349 34.65 33.61 44.70
C CYS A 349 34.50 34.13 46.14
N LYS A 350 34.93 35.37 46.40
CA LYS A 350 34.84 36.02 47.73
C LYS A 350 33.46 36.63 48.03
N GLY A 351 32.56 36.72 47.05
CA GLY A 351 31.22 37.29 47.29
C GLY A 351 30.14 36.90 46.25
N PRO A 352 28.85 37.18 46.54
CA PRO A 352 27.71 36.80 45.71
C PRO A 352 27.77 37.37 44.28
N ALA A 353 28.31 38.59 44.11
CA ALA A 353 28.44 39.24 42.80
C ALA A 353 29.34 38.45 41.84
N GLN A 354 30.45 37.89 42.34
CA GLN A 354 31.36 37.07 41.53
C GLN A 354 30.71 35.73 41.15
N ARG A 355 29.93 35.12 42.06
CA ARG A 355 29.17 33.89 41.77
C ARG A 355 28.10 34.11 40.69
N ARG A 356 27.39 35.25 40.71
CA ARG A 356 26.39 35.61 39.69
C ARG A 356 27.02 35.82 38.32
N GLU A 357 28.19 36.45 38.25
CA GLU A 357 28.92 36.62 36.99
C GLU A 357 29.40 35.27 36.43
N LEU A 358 29.87 34.37 37.30
CA LEU A 358 30.31 33.03 36.91
C LEU A 358 29.13 32.15 36.46
N LEU A 359 27.95 32.28 37.10
CA LEU A 359 26.70 31.67 36.63
C LEU A 359 26.38 32.14 35.21
N ARG A 360 26.33 33.46 34.97
CA ARG A 360 26.05 34.03 33.64
C ARG A 360 27.06 33.57 32.59
N ARG A 361 28.34 33.53 32.93
CA ARG A 361 29.40 33.05 32.05
C ARG A 361 29.22 31.58 31.69
N LYS A 362 29.00 30.70 32.68
CA LYS A 362 28.80 29.25 32.45
C LYS A 362 27.58 28.93 31.60
N PHE A 363 26.50 29.70 31.73
CA PHE A 363 25.32 29.52 30.88
C PHE A 363 25.51 30.08 29.46
N LYS A 364 26.27 31.18 29.29
CA LYS A 364 26.69 31.67 27.96
C LYS A 364 27.68 30.73 27.26
N GLU A 365 28.49 30.00 28.04
CA GLU A 365 29.48 29.03 27.55
C GLU A 365 28.88 27.65 27.19
N LYS A 366 27.57 27.43 27.38
CA LYS A 366 26.87 26.19 26.98
C LYS A 366 26.80 26.01 25.46
N HIS A 367 27.95 25.74 24.86
CA HIS A 367 28.18 24.93 23.65
C HIS A 367 29.58 24.27 23.63
N LYS A 368 30.37 24.33 24.72
CA LYS A 368 31.59 23.53 24.86
C LYS A 368 31.53 22.67 26.12
N PRO A 369 31.72 21.34 26.03
CA PRO A 369 31.97 20.53 27.22
C PRO A 369 33.25 21.06 27.89
N PRO A 370 33.31 21.14 29.22
CA PRO A 370 34.53 21.54 29.93
C PRO A 370 35.65 20.56 29.59
N SER A 371 36.87 21.07 29.41
CA SER A 371 38.05 20.26 29.16
C SER A 371 38.36 19.37 30.37
N SER A 372 38.90 18.17 30.14
CA SER A 372 39.20 17.19 31.20
C SER A 372 40.14 17.74 32.28
N ASP A 373 40.94 18.75 31.95
CA ASP A 373 41.97 19.32 32.81
C ASP A 373 41.43 20.38 33.81
N GLU A 374 40.24 20.94 33.57
CA GLU A 374 39.55 21.80 34.54
C GLU A 374 38.74 20.97 35.55
N MET A 375 38.25 19.81 35.12
CA MET A 375 37.43 18.91 35.95
C MET A 375 38.25 18.25 37.06
N THR A 376 39.52 17.94 36.79
CA THR A 376 40.45 17.33 37.75
C THR A 376 40.94 18.32 38.82
N LYS A 377 41.14 19.61 38.48
CA LYS A 377 41.52 20.65 39.47
C LYS A 377 40.39 21.03 40.42
N ILE A 378 39.14 20.89 39.99
CA ILE A 378 37.95 21.16 40.82
C ILE A 378 37.69 20.00 41.80
N ASP A 379 38.12 18.78 41.50
CA ASP A 379 37.85 17.59 42.30
C ASP A 379 38.72 17.44 43.57
N GLU A 380 39.86 18.11 43.65
CA GLU A 380 40.82 17.93 44.75
C GLU A 380 40.48 18.69 46.05
N VAL A 381 39.57 19.68 46.02
CA VAL A 381 39.25 20.51 47.19
C VAL A 381 37.74 20.60 47.36
N GLN A 382 37.08 19.62 48.01
CA GLN A 382 35.62 19.64 48.12
C GLN A 382 35.06 19.09 49.45
N SER A 383 33.94 19.67 49.89
CA SER A 383 33.00 19.07 50.85
C SER A 383 32.22 17.92 50.20
N THR A 384 31.97 16.84 50.92
CA THR A 384 31.33 15.60 50.43
C THR A 384 29.91 15.79 49.86
N PHE A 385 29.12 16.70 50.43
CA PHE A 385 27.70 16.90 50.09
C PHE A 385 27.46 17.39 48.65
N TRP A 386 28.12 18.47 48.22
CA TRP A 386 27.86 19.07 46.89
C TRP A 386 28.22 18.15 45.73
N ARG A 387 29.20 17.26 45.93
CA ARG A 387 29.59 16.23 44.97
C ARG A 387 28.51 15.16 44.85
N GLU A 388 28.03 14.64 45.98
CA GLU A 388 26.97 13.62 46.02
C GLU A 388 25.65 14.16 45.43
N TRP A 389 25.29 15.40 45.76
CA TRP A 389 24.08 16.02 45.22
C TRP A 389 24.19 16.29 43.71
N LYS A 390 25.35 16.72 43.21
CA LYS A 390 25.60 16.84 41.78
C LYS A 390 25.46 15.49 41.06
N PHE A 391 26.07 14.44 41.60
CA PHE A 391 25.98 13.08 41.04
C PHE A 391 24.53 12.57 41.01
N LYS A 392 23.75 12.82 42.07
CA LYS A 392 22.31 12.50 42.13
C LYS A 392 21.53 13.19 41.00
N LEU A 393 21.84 14.44 40.67
CA LEU A 393 21.21 15.17 39.57
C LEU A 393 21.65 14.66 38.19
N GLU A 394 22.94 14.33 38.01
CA GLU A 394 23.48 13.76 36.78
C GLU A 394 22.85 12.39 36.47
N GLU A 395 22.71 11.53 37.49
CA GLU A 395 22.09 10.22 37.32
C GLU A 395 20.59 10.33 37.01
N LYS A 396 19.86 11.20 37.72
CA LYS A 396 18.45 11.45 37.39
C LYS A 396 18.26 12.01 35.97
N LYS A 397 19.17 12.87 35.51
CA LYS A 397 19.15 13.38 34.13
C LYS A 397 19.38 12.27 33.11
N ARG A 398 20.38 11.40 33.35
CA ARG A 398 20.68 10.25 32.50
C ARG A 398 19.49 9.30 32.39
N VAL A 399 18.85 8.98 33.52
CA VAL A 399 17.65 8.13 33.57
C VAL A 399 16.49 8.77 32.81
N ALA A 400 16.30 10.09 32.93
CA ALA A 400 15.26 10.82 32.19
C ALA A 400 15.53 10.84 30.67
N GLU A 401 16.79 11.05 30.26
CA GLU A 401 17.22 10.99 28.86
C GLU A 401 16.96 9.59 28.25
N GLN A 402 17.40 8.54 28.94
CA GLN A 402 17.17 7.16 28.52
C GLN A 402 15.69 6.81 28.46
N SER A 403 14.90 7.24 29.45
CA SER A 403 13.44 7.06 29.46
C SER A 403 12.76 7.73 28.26
N ARG A 404 13.25 8.90 27.83
CA ARG A 404 12.72 9.62 26.67
C ARG A 404 13.04 8.91 25.37
N GLU A 405 14.30 8.50 25.17
CA GLU A 405 14.69 7.75 23.99
C GLU A 405 13.92 6.42 23.90
N LEU A 406 13.71 5.74 25.04
CA LEU A 406 12.88 4.54 25.11
C LEU A 406 11.42 4.80 24.73
N LYS A 407 10.79 5.87 25.26
CA LYS A 407 9.41 6.24 24.88
C LYS A 407 9.27 6.64 23.41
N LYS A 408 10.33 7.17 22.81
CA LYS A 408 10.37 7.51 21.38
C LYS A 408 10.40 6.25 20.51
N ILE A 409 11.13 5.22 20.93
CA ILE A 409 11.24 3.95 20.21
C ILE A 409 10.01 3.06 20.46
N ILE A 410 9.55 2.96 21.72
CA ILE A 410 8.40 2.16 22.15
C ILE A 410 7.37 3.06 22.87
N PRO A 411 6.35 3.56 22.15
CA PRO A 411 5.27 4.33 22.76
C PRO A 411 4.53 3.49 23.83
N GLY A 412 4.40 4.03 25.05
CA GLY A 412 3.69 3.37 26.15
C GLY A 412 4.53 2.45 27.05
N VAL A 413 5.86 2.37 26.84
CA VAL A 413 6.74 1.56 27.70
C VAL A 413 6.80 2.07 29.13
N GLU A 414 6.74 1.13 30.08
CA GLU A 414 6.99 1.36 31.49
C GLU A 414 8.51 1.51 31.71
N THR A 415 9.02 2.73 31.53
CA THR A 415 10.46 3.02 31.53
C THR A 415 11.15 2.65 32.84
N GLY A 416 10.45 2.74 33.98
CA GLY A 416 10.99 2.33 35.28
C GLY A 416 11.31 0.84 35.35
N ARG A 417 10.43 -0.02 34.82
CA ARG A 417 10.60 -1.47 34.76
C ARG A 417 11.55 -1.90 33.65
N PHE A 418 11.59 -1.14 32.55
CA PHE A 418 12.54 -1.38 31.46
C PHE A 418 13.98 -1.08 31.90
N LEU A 419 14.20 0.04 32.60
CA LEU A 419 15.52 0.43 33.09
C LEU A 419 15.99 -0.38 34.31
N SER A 420 15.09 -1.08 35.01
CA SER A 420 15.47 -2.01 36.08
C SER A 420 16.09 -3.32 35.58
N GLY A 421 16.16 -3.55 34.27
CA GLY A 421 16.80 -4.73 33.68
C GLY A 421 15.96 -6.01 33.75
N ASP A 422 14.64 -5.90 33.85
CA ASP A 422 13.72 -7.05 33.80
C ASP A 422 13.72 -7.65 32.38
N LEU A 423 14.53 -8.70 32.18
CA LEU A 423 14.75 -9.32 30.87
C LEU A 423 13.46 -9.86 30.25
N ASP A 424 12.53 -10.37 31.07
CA ASP A 424 11.26 -10.93 30.58
C ASP A 424 10.34 -9.80 30.08
N TYR A 425 10.26 -8.70 30.82
CA TYR A 425 9.52 -7.52 30.38
C TYR A 425 10.14 -6.85 29.15
N ILE A 426 11.47 -6.70 29.12
CA ILE A 426 12.20 -6.12 27.98
C ILE A 426 11.95 -6.96 26.71
N LYS A 427 12.05 -8.29 26.83
CA LYS A 427 11.77 -9.22 25.72
C LYS A 427 10.32 -9.10 25.25
N SER A 428 9.35 -9.09 26.17
CA SER A 428 7.93 -8.93 25.84
C SER A 428 7.63 -7.59 25.16
N ALA A 429 8.22 -6.49 25.63
CA ALA A 429 8.01 -5.17 25.06
C ALA A 429 8.59 -5.05 23.64
N ILE A 430 9.79 -5.61 23.41
CA ILE A 430 10.40 -5.64 22.08
C ILE A 430 9.62 -6.55 21.13
N PHE A 431 9.14 -7.71 21.58
CA PHE A 431 8.33 -8.60 20.76
C PHE A 431 6.98 -7.98 20.41
N SER A 432 6.34 -7.26 21.33
CA SER A 432 5.12 -6.50 21.03
C SER A 432 5.37 -5.39 20.00
N LEU A 433 6.50 -4.68 20.08
CA LEU A 433 6.89 -3.71 19.07
C LEU A 433 7.10 -4.37 17.70
N ILE A 434 7.77 -5.52 17.65
CA ILE A 434 7.99 -6.29 16.42
C ILE A 434 6.67 -6.81 15.84
N GLU A 435 5.77 -7.33 16.66
CA GLU A 435 4.44 -7.76 16.20
C GLU A 435 3.63 -6.59 15.64
N SER A 436 3.83 -5.36 16.15
CA SER A 436 3.17 -4.18 15.57
C SER A 436 3.59 -3.90 14.13
N VAL A 437 4.77 -4.38 13.68
CA VAL A 437 5.24 -4.26 12.28
C VAL A 437 4.34 -5.04 11.31
N LYS A 438 3.65 -6.07 11.80
CA LYS A 438 2.67 -6.84 11.03
C LYS A 438 1.46 -6.00 10.62
N PHE A 439 1.14 -4.96 11.40
CA PHE A 439 -0.06 -4.14 11.21
C PHE A 439 0.26 -2.70 10.78
N GLU A 440 1.49 -2.23 11.00
CA GLU A 440 1.90 -0.85 10.73
C GLU A 440 3.31 -0.80 10.10
N LYS A 441 3.49 0.02 9.06
CA LYS A 441 4.79 0.23 8.41
C LYS A 441 5.70 1.08 9.30
N LYS A 442 6.65 0.44 10.00
CA LYS A 442 7.64 1.09 10.87
C LYS A 442 9.05 0.55 10.63
N HIS A 443 9.98 1.45 10.34
CA HIS A 443 11.42 1.13 10.15
C HIS A 443 12.14 1.05 11.50
N ILE A 444 11.92 -0.04 12.23
CA ILE A 444 12.38 -0.18 13.63
C ILE A 444 13.63 -1.04 13.80
N ILE A 445 14.07 -1.76 12.76
CA ILE A 445 15.07 -2.82 12.90
C ILE A 445 16.38 -2.32 13.50
N ARG A 446 16.91 -1.20 13.02
CA ARG A 446 18.17 -0.61 13.52
C ARG A 446 18.08 -0.20 14.99
N ASP A 447 16.94 0.35 15.41
CA ASP A 447 16.76 0.83 16.77
C ASP A 447 16.49 -0.32 17.74
N VAL A 448 15.79 -1.37 17.29
CA VAL A 448 15.63 -2.64 18.03
C VAL A 448 16.98 -3.35 18.19
N LEU A 449 17.80 -3.43 17.15
CA LEU A 449 19.14 -4.04 17.24
C LEU A 449 20.06 -3.30 18.22
N LYS A 450 19.97 -1.97 18.30
CA LYS A 450 20.69 -1.20 19.34
C LYS A 450 20.22 -1.57 20.75
N LEU A 451 18.91 -1.75 20.96
CA LEU A 451 18.36 -2.18 22.25
C LEU A 451 18.81 -3.61 22.60
N VAL A 452 18.78 -4.53 21.64
CA VAL A 452 19.25 -5.91 21.83
C VAL A 452 20.71 -5.96 22.28
N ASN A 453 21.57 -5.16 21.65
CA ASN A 453 22.98 -5.05 22.03
C ASN A 453 23.18 -4.40 23.41
N ALA A 454 22.35 -3.41 23.77
CA ALA A 454 22.44 -2.72 25.05
C ALA A 454 22.00 -3.57 26.24
N TYR A 455 20.99 -4.44 26.06
CA TYR A 455 20.39 -5.24 27.14
C TYR A 455 20.72 -6.74 27.07
N GLY A 456 21.56 -7.17 26.12
CA GLY A 456 22.09 -8.54 26.06
C GLY A 456 21.09 -9.62 25.65
N LEU A 457 20.08 -9.26 24.83
CA LEU A 457 19.09 -10.22 24.33
C LEU A 457 19.66 -11.13 23.22
N ASN A 458 19.02 -12.28 23.01
CA ASN A 458 19.42 -13.19 21.94
C ASN A 458 19.13 -12.57 20.56
N HIS A 459 20.20 -12.14 19.89
CA HIS A 459 20.16 -11.50 18.58
C HIS A 459 19.49 -12.36 17.49
N ALA A 460 19.60 -13.68 17.56
CA ALA A 460 18.99 -14.58 16.59
C ALA A 460 17.45 -14.62 16.75
N GLU A 461 16.98 -14.72 17.99
CA GLU A 461 15.55 -14.85 18.30
C GLU A 461 14.76 -13.61 17.89
N VAL A 462 15.30 -12.42 18.16
CA VAL A 462 14.67 -11.14 17.81
C VAL A 462 14.62 -10.94 16.30
N LEU A 463 15.70 -11.26 15.58
CA LEU A 463 15.74 -11.16 14.12
C LEU A 463 14.78 -12.14 13.44
N LEU A 464 14.64 -13.35 13.96
CA LEU A 464 13.71 -14.35 13.43
C LEU A 464 12.25 -13.94 13.67
N GLN A 465 11.94 -13.39 14.84
CA GLN A 465 10.62 -12.85 15.12
C GLN A 465 10.30 -11.65 14.21
N TYR A 466 11.28 -10.78 13.96
CA TYR A 466 11.14 -9.67 13.00
C TYR A 466 10.91 -10.17 11.58
N LEU A 467 11.72 -11.12 11.12
CA LEU A 467 11.57 -11.77 9.82
C LEU A 467 10.18 -12.38 9.64
N SER A 468 9.67 -13.07 10.67
CA SER A 468 8.32 -13.63 10.64
C SER A 468 7.24 -12.55 10.57
N SER A 469 7.40 -11.45 11.30
CA SER A 469 6.40 -10.38 11.36
C SER A 469 6.34 -9.59 10.06
N ILE A 470 7.50 -9.29 9.45
CA ILE A 470 7.57 -8.52 8.20
C ILE A 470 7.10 -9.34 7.00
N LEU A 471 7.49 -10.61 6.89
CA LEU A 471 7.08 -11.48 5.77
C LEU A 471 5.59 -11.81 5.83
N VAL A 472 4.99 -11.94 7.01
CA VAL A 472 3.55 -12.23 7.14
C VAL A 472 2.69 -10.97 7.02
N SER A 473 3.28 -9.78 7.00
CA SER A 473 2.54 -8.53 6.97
C SER A 473 1.91 -8.21 5.62
N GLU A 474 0.60 -8.02 5.57
CA GLU A 474 -0.11 -7.55 4.36
C GLU A 474 0.11 -6.06 4.05
N VAL A 475 0.54 -5.28 5.05
CA VAL A 475 0.71 -3.82 4.94
C VAL A 475 1.98 -3.41 4.18
N TRP A 476 2.98 -4.27 4.13
CA TRP A 476 4.25 -3.99 3.47
C TRP A 476 4.21 -4.45 2.01
N THR A 477 4.69 -3.61 1.10
CA THR A 477 4.89 -4.01 -0.30
C THR A 477 6.10 -4.93 -0.42
N ASP A 478 6.13 -5.79 -1.42
CA ASP A 478 7.21 -6.77 -1.57
C ASP A 478 8.58 -6.10 -1.80
N ASP A 479 8.61 -4.94 -2.47
CA ASP A 479 9.82 -4.12 -2.66
C ASP A 479 10.33 -3.53 -1.32
N ASP A 480 9.42 -3.06 -0.47
CA ASP A 480 9.77 -2.53 0.86
C ASP A 480 10.32 -3.63 1.78
N VAL A 481 9.74 -4.83 1.71
CA VAL A 481 10.19 -6.01 2.46
C VAL A 481 11.61 -6.41 2.03
N GLU A 482 11.88 -6.42 0.72
CA GLU A 482 13.21 -6.72 0.20
C GLU A 482 14.25 -5.69 0.65
N ALA A 483 13.92 -4.39 0.64
CA ALA A 483 14.82 -3.33 1.07
C ALA A 483 15.21 -3.47 2.56
N GLU A 484 14.23 -3.70 3.44
CA GLU A 484 14.46 -3.88 4.88
C GLU A 484 15.25 -5.15 5.21
N ILE A 485 14.88 -6.28 4.60
CA ILE A 485 15.56 -7.54 4.89
C ILE A 485 16.97 -7.55 4.29
N SER A 486 17.21 -6.84 3.19
CA SER A 486 18.55 -6.73 2.58
C SER A 486 19.60 -6.14 3.53
N GLU A 487 19.21 -5.22 4.44
CA GLU A 487 20.11 -4.66 5.45
C GLU A 487 20.59 -5.73 6.46
N VAL A 488 19.73 -6.70 6.80
CA VAL A 488 19.98 -7.75 7.80
C VAL A 488 20.22 -9.14 7.21
N LYS A 489 20.18 -9.29 5.88
CA LYS A 489 20.23 -10.57 5.14
C LYS A 489 21.47 -11.39 5.51
N GLY A 490 22.62 -10.74 5.66
CA GLY A 490 23.88 -11.41 6.03
C GLY A 490 23.84 -12.10 7.39
N GLU A 491 23.08 -11.54 8.34
CA GLU A 491 22.91 -12.10 9.68
C GLU A 491 21.85 -13.20 9.71
N ILE A 492 20.75 -13.03 8.99
CA ILE A 492 19.70 -14.06 8.85
C ILE A 492 20.27 -15.35 8.25
N ILE A 493 21.13 -15.22 7.23
CA ILE A 493 21.81 -16.37 6.61
C ILE A 493 22.83 -17.02 7.58
N ARG A 494 23.39 -16.27 8.54
CA ARG A 494 24.27 -16.83 9.59
C ARG A 494 23.51 -17.79 10.50
N PHE A 495 22.22 -17.56 10.74
CA PHE A 495 21.33 -18.38 11.55
C PHE A 495 20.55 -19.43 10.73
N GLY A 496 21.14 -19.91 9.63
CA GLY A 496 20.43 -20.67 8.59
C GLY A 496 19.55 -21.83 9.09
N SER A 497 19.96 -22.59 10.12
CA SER A 497 19.16 -23.69 10.69
C SER A 497 17.86 -23.21 11.34
N GLU A 498 17.95 -22.18 12.18
CA GLU A 498 16.82 -21.57 12.88
C GLU A 498 15.94 -20.76 11.92
N THR A 499 16.54 -20.10 10.94
CA THR A 499 15.85 -19.41 9.85
C THR A 499 14.99 -20.37 9.04
N ILE A 500 15.53 -21.52 8.61
CA ILE A 500 14.76 -22.53 7.86
C ILE A 500 13.58 -23.04 8.69
N LYS A 501 13.77 -23.33 9.99
CA LYS A 501 12.68 -23.78 10.88
C LYS A 501 11.58 -22.73 10.99
N THR A 502 11.98 -21.46 11.20
CA THR A 502 11.03 -20.34 11.35
C THR A 502 10.24 -20.12 10.06
N ILE A 503 10.92 -20.10 8.91
CA ILE A 503 10.27 -19.96 7.61
C ILE A 503 9.30 -21.11 7.37
N SER A 504 9.71 -22.35 7.63
CA SER A 504 8.91 -23.54 7.31
C SER A 504 7.68 -23.70 8.21
N LEU A 505 7.82 -23.39 9.51
CA LEU A 505 6.75 -23.61 10.50
C LEU A 505 5.83 -22.40 10.68
N VAL A 506 6.36 -21.19 10.58
CA VAL A 506 5.63 -19.96 10.93
C VAL A 506 5.24 -19.15 9.70
N VAL A 507 6.20 -18.92 8.79
CA VAL A 507 6.01 -17.95 7.70
C VAL A 507 5.30 -18.59 6.50
N TYR A 508 5.83 -19.70 5.99
CA TYR A 508 5.33 -20.35 4.77
C TYR A 508 3.85 -20.72 4.85
N PRO A 509 3.30 -21.30 5.95
CA PRO A 509 1.88 -21.64 6.03
C PRO A 509 0.96 -20.43 5.93
N THR A 510 1.38 -19.26 6.43
CA THR A 510 0.54 -18.06 6.52
C THR A 510 0.47 -17.22 5.25
N ILE A 511 1.42 -17.37 4.33
CA ILE A 511 1.47 -16.57 3.10
C ILE A 511 0.50 -17.12 2.06
N ASP A 512 -0.20 -16.24 1.36
CA ASP A 512 -1.05 -16.66 0.24
C ASP A 512 -0.20 -17.22 -0.91
N GLY A 513 -0.58 -18.39 -1.40
CA GLY A 513 -0.02 -19.05 -2.57
C GLY A 513 -0.04 -18.19 -3.85
N CYS A 514 -0.98 -17.26 -3.93
CA CYS A 514 -1.09 -16.30 -5.02
C CYS A 514 -0.03 -15.19 -4.97
N ASN A 515 0.53 -14.88 -3.80
CA ASN A 515 1.59 -13.87 -3.64
C ASN A 515 2.97 -14.44 -4.04
N LYS A 516 3.17 -14.50 -5.36
CA LYS A 516 4.35 -15.09 -6.00
C LYS A 516 5.64 -14.30 -5.75
N GLN A 517 5.58 -12.98 -5.65
CA GLN A 517 6.80 -12.18 -5.38
C GLN A 517 7.36 -12.47 -3.99
N ARG A 518 6.48 -12.54 -2.99
CA ARG A 518 6.87 -12.89 -1.63
C ARG A 518 7.33 -14.34 -1.48
N LEU A 519 6.66 -15.27 -2.15
CA LEU A 519 7.10 -16.67 -2.18
C LEU A 519 8.46 -16.84 -2.85
N ALA A 520 8.71 -16.14 -3.96
CA ALA A 520 10.01 -16.14 -4.61
C ALA A 520 11.11 -15.64 -3.67
N TYR A 521 10.86 -14.55 -2.93
CA TYR A 521 11.81 -14.03 -1.95
C TYR A 521 12.13 -15.06 -0.85
N ILE A 522 11.12 -15.78 -0.37
CA ILE A 522 11.28 -16.85 0.63
C ILE A 522 12.09 -18.02 0.07
N TYR A 523 11.81 -18.46 -1.15
CA TYR A 523 12.60 -19.51 -1.80
C TYR A 523 14.06 -19.07 -2.00
N GLY A 524 14.30 -17.80 -2.33
CA GLY A 524 15.65 -17.24 -2.40
C GLY A 524 16.37 -17.26 -1.04
N LEU A 525 15.69 -16.87 0.04
CA LEU A 525 16.24 -16.94 1.40
C LEU A 525 16.53 -18.38 1.83
N LEU A 526 15.63 -19.33 1.53
CA LEU A 526 15.84 -20.75 1.81
C LEU A 526 17.05 -21.28 1.03
N SER A 527 17.15 -20.98 -0.27
CA SER A 527 18.30 -21.33 -1.11
C SER A 527 19.61 -20.83 -0.50
N ASP A 528 19.68 -19.55 -0.11
CA ASP A 528 20.88 -18.95 0.50
C ASP A 528 21.25 -19.62 1.84
N CYS A 529 20.26 -19.98 2.67
CA CYS A 529 20.46 -20.69 3.93
C CYS A 529 20.98 -22.12 3.70
N TYR A 530 20.36 -22.89 2.81
CA TYR A 530 20.78 -24.25 2.47
C TYR A 530 22.17 -24.29 1.82
N LEU A 531 22.49 -23.32 0.95
CA LEU A 531 23.80 -23.19 0.32
C LEU A 531 24.92 -22.98 1.36
N ARG A 532 24.66 -22.17 2.39
CA ARG A 532 25.62 -21.97 3.50
C ARG A 532 25.73 -23.18 4.41
N LEU A 533 24.61 -23.83 4.75
CA LEU A 533 24.62 -25.06 5.55
C LEU A 533 25.41 -26.17 4.86
N GLY A 534 25.21 -26.37 3.55
CA GLY A 534 25.97 -27.32 2.74
C GLY A 534 27.48 -27.05 2.72
N LYS A 535 27.91 -25.77 2.73
CA LYS A 535 29.33 -25.39 2.83
C LYS A 535 29.93 -25.62 4.22
N SER A 536 29.11 -25.59 5.27
CA SER A 536 29.58 -25.62 6.67
C SER A 536 29.82 -27.03 7.25
N LYS A 537 29.41 -28.10 6.57
CA LYS A 537 29.49 -29.52 7.03
C LYS A 537 28.95 -29.76 8.47
N LYS A 538 28.17 -28.85 9.06
CA LYS A 538 27.42 -29.13 10.29
C LYS A 538 26.23 -30.00 9.95
N SER A 539 26.16 -31.18 10.56
CA SER A 539 25.09 -32.16 10.37
C SER A 539 23.72 -31.52 10.62
N LEU A 540 22.79 -31.74 9.69
CA LEU A 540 21.36 -31.57 9.95
C LEU A 540 20.98 -32.51 11.10
N SER A 541 20.91 -32.00 12.32
CA SER A 541 20.22 -32.68 13.41
C SER A 541 18.78 -32.17 13.44
N THR A 542 17.89 -33.05 12.98
CA THR A 542 16.50 -33.17 13.46
C THR A 542 15.58 -31.97 13.17
N ALA A 543 15.19 -31.77 11.90
CA ALA A 543 14.08 -30.86 11.58
C ALA A 543 13.22 -31.22 10.33
N HIS A 544 13.70 -32.04 9.40
CA HIS A 544 12.86 -32.63 8.35
C HIS A 544 12.84 -34.14 8.53
N GLN A 545 11.74 -34.69 9.06
CA GLN A 545 11.53 -36.13 9.09
C GLN A 545 10.71 -36.65 7.90
N ASN A 546 10.28 -35.80 6.95
CA ASN A 546 9.28 -36.23 5.95
C ASN A 546 9.67 -36.03 4.47
N SER A 547 10.94 -35.78 4.14
CA SER A 547 11.41 -35.80 2.74
C SER A 547 12.64 -36.70 2.58
N PRO A 548 12.68 -37.59 1.57
CA PRO A 548 13.75 -38.55 1.38
C PRO A 548 15.05 -37.86 0.94
N ASN A 549 16.10 -37.96 1.75
CA ASN A 549 17.52 -37.91 1.36
C ASN A 549 18.03 -36.81 0.37
N LEU A 550 17.42 -35.62 0.29
CA LEU A 550 18.03 -34.52 -0.48
C LEU A 550 19.20 -33.91 0.30
N SER A 551 20.36 -33.75 -0.35
CA SER A 551 21.49 -33.04 0.26
C SER A 551 21.16 -31.55 0.40
N ALA A 552 21.80 -30.85 1.35
CA ALA A 552 21.61 -29.40 1.51
C ALA A 552 21.96 -28.60 0.23
N LEU A 553 22.84 -29.13 -0.62
CA LEU A 553 23.19 -28.52 -1.91
C LEU A 553 22.08 -28.73 -2.96
N ASP A 554 21.43 -29.89 -2.95
CA ASP A 554 20.32 -30.19 -3.86
C ASP A 554 19.07 -29.38 -3.49
N ALA A 555 18.80 -29.24 -2.17
CA ALA A 555 17.75 -28.36 -1.68
C ALA A 555 18.01 -26.89 -2.07
N ALA A 556 19.25 -26.41 -1.97
CA ALA A 556 19.60 -25.05 -2.40
C ALA A 556 19.33 -24.83 -3.90
N ARG A 557 19.69 -25.80 -4.75
CA ARG A 557 19.42 -25.74 -6.19
C ARG A 557 17.91 -25.77 -6.49
N LEU A 558 17.16 -26.64 -5.82
CA LEU A 558 15.71 -26.75 -5.94
C LEU A 558 15.02 -25.42 -5.62
N TYR A 559 15.30 -24.85 -4.45
CA TYR A 559 14.72 -23.57 -4.05
C TYR A 559 15.16 -22.41 -4.93
N LYS A 560 16.36 -22.46 -5.51
CA LYS A 560 16.79 -21.45 -6.49
C LYS A 560 15.97 -21.50 -7.78
N VAL A 561 15.63 -22.70 -8.25
CA VAL A 561 14.73 -22.85 -9.41
C VAL A 561 13.32 -22.39 -9.04
N PHE A 562 12.81 -22.73 -7.86
CA PHE A 562 11.50 -22.25 -7.39
C PHE A 562 11.42 -20.72 -7.32
N GLU A 563 12.46 -20.04 -6.83
CA GLU A 563 12.55 -18.57 -6.84
C GLU A 563 12.41 -18.01 -8.27
N GLN A 564 13.22 -18.50 -9.21
CA GLN A 564 13.25 -18.01 -10.59
C GLN A 564 11.93 -18.25 -11.32
N GLU A 565 11.35 -19.42 -11.14
CA GLU A 565 10.08 -19.78 -11.78
C GLU A 565 8.91 -19.03 -11.16
N CYS A 566 8.87 -18.88 -9.84
CA CYS A 566 7.85 -18.10 -9.16
C CYS A 566 7.88 -16.62 -9.58
N GLN A 567 9.07 -16.03 -9.79
CA GLN A 567 9.22 -14.70 -10.38
C GLN A 567 8.72 -14.65 -11.83
N ARG A 568 9.06 -15.65 -12.65
CA ARG A 568 8.64 -15.71 -14.06
C ARG A 568 7.13 -15.73 -14.19
N VAL A 569 6.42 -16.52 -13.37
CA VAL A 569 4.96 -16.63 -13.42
C VAL A 569 4.24 -15.58 -12.57
N SER A 570 4.96 -14.62 -11.98
CA SER A 570 4.38 -13.60 -11.09
C SER A 570 3.27 -12.76 -11.73
N PHE A 571 3.34 -12.53 -13.05
CA PHE A 571 2.33 -11.79 -13.80
C PHE A 571 0.99 -12.54 -13.97
N ILE A 572 0.96 -13.85 -13.74
CA ILE A 572 -0.24 -14.68 -13.88
C ILE A 572 -1.12 -14.49 -12.63
N LYS A 573 -2.30 -13.90 -12.83
CA LYS A 573 -3.27 -13.68 -11.77
C LYS A 573 -3.88 -15.00 -11.30
N ASN A 574 -4.11 -15.13 -9.99
CA ASN A 574 -4.73 -16.26 -9.32
C ASN A 574 -4.01 -17.61 -9.38
N LEU A 575 -2.85 -17.70 -10.06
CA LEU A 575 -2.01 -18.90 -9.99
C LEU A 575 -1.43 -19.02 -8.58
N ASP A 576 -1.78 -20.11 -7.91
CA ASP A 576 -1.27 -20.50 -6.60
C ASP A 576 0.01 -21.32 -6.77
N PHE A 577 1.14 -20.72 -6.43
CA PHE A 577 2.42 -21.39 -6.61
C PHE A 577 2.68 -22.49 -5.56
N LYS A 578 1.94 -22.54 -4.44
CA LYS A 578 2.02 -23.64 -3.48
C LYS A 578 1.36 -24.92 -4.01
N ASN A 579 0.36 -24.78 -4.87
CA ASN A 579 -0.21 -25.89 -5.62
C ASN A 579 0.76 -26.44 -6.67
N VAL A 580 1.80 -25.68 -7.03
CA VAL A 580 2.88 -26.09 -7.95
C VAL A 580 4.06 -26.66 -7.18
N ALA A 581 4.62 -25.91 -6.23
CA ALA A 581 5.81 -26.22 -5.47
C ALA A 581 5.60 -25.99 -3.97
N GLY A 582 5.75 -27.07 -3.20
CA GLY A 582 5.77 -27.06 -1.74
C GLY A 582 7.18 -26.94 -1.16
N LEU A 583 7.30 -26.99 0.18
CA LEU A 583 8.59 -27.09 0.87
C LEU A 583 9.26 -28.46 0.69
N ASP A 584 8.49 -29.51 0.46
CA ASP A 584 9.02 -30.87 0.27
C ASP A 584 9.31 -31.23 -1.21
N GLY A 585 9.09 -30.29 -2.15
CA GLY A 585 9.26 -30.49 -3.60
C GLY A 585 8.02 -30.11 -4.41
N LEU A 586 7.88 -30.67 -5.61
CA LEU A 586 6.69 -30.44 -6.46
C LEU A 586 5.42 -31.09 -5.88
N ASN A 587 4.31 -30.37 -5.90
CA ASN A 587 3.02 -30.89 -5.45
C ASN A 587 2.29 -31.61 -6.60
N LEU A 588 2.67 -32.85 -6.85
CA LEU A 588 2.22 -33.63 -8.02
C LEU A 588 0.68 -33.80 -8.10
N GLN A 589 -0.04 -33.74 -6.98
CA GLN A 589 -1.51 -33.90 -6.97
C GLN A 589 -2.25 -32.69 -7.55
N SER A 590 -1.76 -31.48 -7.28
CA SER A 590 -2.38 -30.23 -7.76
C SER A 590 -1.65 -29.60 -8.93
N PHE A 591 -0.39 -29.95 -9.17
CA PHE A 591 0.47 -29.34 -10.19
C PHE A 591 -0.16 -29.34 -11.58
N GLN A 592 -0.68 -30.49 -12.03
CA GLN A 592 -1.29 -30.61 -13.36
C GLN A 592 -2.53 -29.73 -13.49
N ASN A 593 -3.43 -29.76 -12.50
CA ASN A 593 -4.69 -29.02 -12.55
C ASN A 593 -4.45 -27.50 -12.50
N GLU A 594 -3.53 -27.06 -11.65
CA GLU A 594 -3.17 -25.64 -11.49
C GLU A 594 -2.50 -25.10 -12.76
N VAL A 595 -1.57 -25.85 -13.37
CA VAL A 595 -0.94 -25.41 -14.62
C VAL A 595 -2.00 -25.30 -15.73
N PHE A 596 -2.85 -26.31 -15.88
CA PHE A 596 -3.86 -26.37 -16.94
C PHE A 596 -4.99 -25.35 -16.81
N SER A 597 -5.42 -24.99 -15.60
CA SER A 597 -6.45 -23.97 -15.38
C SER A 597 -6.00 -22.55 -15.79
N HIS A 598 -4.69 -22.30 -15.80
CA HIS A 598 -4.12 -20.99 -16.07
C HIS A 598 -3.46 -20.85 -17.44
N VAL A 599 -3.60 -21.84 -18.32
CA VAL A 599 -3.06 -21.76 -19.70
C VAL A 599 -3.95 -20.87 -20.57
N ASN A 600 -3.37 -19.77 -21.05
CA ASN A 600 -3.95 -18.85 -22.02
C ASN A 600 -2.87 -18.34 -22.99
N GLU A 601 -3.26 -17.53 -23.98
CA GLU A 601 -2.35 -16.99 -25.00
C GLU A 601 -1.12 -16.26 -24.41
N PHE A 602 -1.29 -15.56 -23.29
CA PHE A 602 -0.23 -14.76 -22.65
C PHE A 602 0.61 -15.56 -21.64
N SER A 603 0.07 -16.63 -21.06
CA SER A 603 0.74 -17.44 -20.03
C SER A 603 1.41 -18.70 -20.59
N LEU A 604 1.02 -19.15 -21.78
CA LEU A 604 1.44 -20.41 -22.38
C LEU A 604 2.96 -20.62 -22.34
N GLU A 605 3.72 -19.65 -22.85
CA GLU A 605 5.18 -19.76 -22.95
C GLU A 605 5.87 -19.70 -21.58
N ALA A 606 5.34 -18.90 -20.65
CA ALA A 606 5.87 -18.80 -19.30
C ALA A 606 5.63 -20.11 -18.52
N LEU A 607 4.44 -20.69 -18.64
CA LEU A 607 4.08 -21.96 -18.01
C LEU A 607 4.83 -23.15 -18.62
N ALA A 608 4.97 -23.21 -19.95
CA ALA A 608 5.74 -24.27 -20.61
C ALA A 608 7.21 -24.26 -20.16
N LYS A 609 7.84 -23.07 -20.12
CA LYS A 609 9.21 -22.91 -19.61
C LYS A 609 9.34 -23.23 -18.12
N MET A 610 8.32 -22.90 -17.32
CA MET A 610 8.26 -23.30 -15.91
C MET A 610 8.24 -24.81 -15.77
N VAL A 611 7.33 -25.51 -16.47
CA VAL A 611 7.25 -26.97 -16.44
C VAL A 611 8.57 -27.59 -16.90
N GLN A 612 9.20 -27.05 -17.95
CA GLN A 612 10.51 -27.50 -18.43
C GLN A 612 11.61 -27.34 -17.37
N ALA A 613 11.69 -26.18 -16.73
CA ALA A 613 12.69 -25.90 -15.70
C ALA A 613 12.50 -26.78 -14.46
N LEU A 614 11.26 -26.96 -14.00
CA LEU A 614 10.93 -27.83 -12.87
C LEU A 614 11.21 -29.31 -13.18
N ALA A 615 10.88 -29.76 -14.40
CA ALA A 615 11.15 -31.12 -14.83
C ALA A 615 12.66 -31.41 -14.97
N SER A 616 13.46 -30.42 -15.37
CA SER A 616 14.92 -30.56 -15.49
C SER A 616 15.62 -30.91 -14.18
N ILE A 617 15.00 -30.59 -13.02
CA ILE A 617 15.53 -30.91 -11.70
C ILE A 617 15.49 -32.42 -11.43
N TYR A 618 14.54 -33.14 -12.04
CA TYR A 618 14.27 -34.57 -11.80
C TYR A 618 14.72 -35.46 -12.97
N ALA A 619 15.63 -34.97 -13.82
CA ALA A 619 16.04 -35.63 -15.07
C ALA A 619 16.53 -37.09 -14.90
N ASP A 620 17.06 -37.48 -13.74
CA ASP A 620 17.57 -38.83 -13.49
C ASP A 620 16.46 -39.84 -13.09
N SER A 621 15.30 -39.36 -12.61
CA SER A 621 14.14 -40.18 -12.27
C SER A 621 12.86 -39.31 -12.14
N PRO A 622 12.09 -39.08 -13.22
CA PRO A 622 10.89 -38.26 -13.16
C PRO A 622 9.82 -38.93 -12.28
N PRO A 623 9.23 -38.21 -11.31
CA PRO A 623 8.16 -38.77 -10.49
C PRO A 623 6.90 -39.04 -11.32
N GLU A 624 6.18 -40.12 -10.98
CA GLU A 624 4.90 -40.47 -11.61
C GLU A 624 3.90 -39.30 -11.46
N GLY A 625 3.34 -38.83 -12.58
CA GLY A 625 2.40 -37.71 -12.62
C GLY A 625 3.00 -36.33 -12.97
N LEU A 626 4.31 -36.25 -13.25
CA LEU A 626 4.92 -35.01 -13.74
C LEU A 626 4.55 -34.76 -15.21
N ILE A 627 3.91 -33.62 -15.49
CA ILE A 627 3.65 -33.16 -16.86
C ILE A 627 4.94 -32.68 -17.53
N VAL A 628 5.03 -32.89 -18.84
CA VAL A 628 6.10 -32.35 -19.70
C VAL A 628 5.64 -31.01 -20.26
N TRP A 629 6.57 -30.13 -20.62
CA TRP A 629 6.24 -28.83 -21.22
C TRP A 629 5.42 -28.97 -22.52
N GLN A 630 5.58 -30.09 -23.25
CA GLN A 630 4.78 -30.45 -24.42
C GLN A 630 3.29 -30.66 -24.07
N ASP A 631 2.99 -31.17 -22.87
CA ASP A 631 1.61 -31.38 -22.42
C ASP A 631 0.86 -30.05 -22.24
N VAL A 632 1.57 -28.96 -21.90
CA VAL A 632 0.99 -27.61 -21.79
C VAL A 632 0.55 -27.12 -23.17
N TYR A 633 1.40 -27.28 -24.19
CA TYR A 633 1.08 -26.94 -25.58
C TYR A 633 -0.07 -27.80 -26.14
N LYS A 634 -0.07 -29.09 -25.82
CA LYS A 634 -1.16 -30.02 -26.18
C LYS A 634 -2.48 -29.61 -25.54
N HIS A 635 -2.50 -29.35 -24.24
CA HIS A 635 -3.71 -28.92 -23.52
C HIS A 635 -4.28 -27.60 -24.09
N TYR A 636 -3.42 -26.62 -24.35
CA TYR A 636 -3.85 -25.35 -24.95
C TYR A 636 -4.50 -25.54 -26.32
N THR A 637 -3.85 -26.31 -27.19
CA THR A 637 -4.33 -26.57 -28.55
C THR A 637 -5.67 -27.31 -28.54
N LEU A 638 -5.80 -28.33 -27.67
CA LEU A 638 -7.05 -29.08 -27.51
C LEU A 638 -8.17 -28.24 -26.89
N SER A 639 -7.86 -27.33 -25.96
CA SER A 639 -8.84 -26.43 -25.34
C SER A 639 -9.41 -25.43 -26.35
N LEU A 640 -8.55 -24.83 -27.19
CA LEU A 640 -8.98 -23.97 -28.30
C LEU A 640 -9.89 -24.74 -29.27
N LEU A 641 -9.49 -25.95 -29.65
CA LEU A 641 -10.27 -26.80 -30.54
C LEU A 641 -11.63 -27.19 -29.94
N THR A 642 -11.67 -27.55 -28.65
CA THR A 642 -12.91 -27.88 -27.93
C THR A 642 -13.83 -26.67 -27.80
N THR A 643 -13.25 -25.47 -27.65
CA THR A 643 -14.03 -24.21 -27.64
C THR A 643 -14.66 -23.95 -29.00
N LEU A 644 -13.94 -24.18 -30.10
CA LEU A 644 -14.49 -24.12 -31.46
C LEU A 644 -15.58 -25.17 -31.69
N GLU A 645 -15.34 -26.43 -31.30
CA GLU A 645 -16.31 -27.53 -31.41
C GLU A 645 -17.62 -27.22 -30.65
N SER A 646 -17.52 -26.64 -29.45
CA SER A 646 -18.71 -26.26 -28.66
C SER A 646 -19.46 -25.10 -29.30
N ARG A 647 -18.76 -24.11 -29.86
CA ARG A 647 -19.35 -22.99 -30.60
C ARG A 647 -20.13 -23.47 -31.83
N VAL A 648 -19.56 -24.37 -32.62
CA VAL A 648 -20.24 -24.96 -33.80
C VAL A 648 -21.54 -25.64 -33.38
N ARG A 649 -21.51 -26.41 -32.29
CA ARG A 649 -22.70 -27.09 -31.77
C ARG A 649 -23.83 -26.13 -31.36
N THR A 650 -23.49 -24.91 -30.94
CA THR A 650 -24.48 -23.91 -30.48
C THR A 650 -24.94 -22.93 -31.58
N GLU A 651 -24.11 -22.66 -32.58
CA GLU A 651 -24.35 -21.59 -33.57
C GLU A 651 -24.78 -22.08 -34.95
N CYS A 652 -24.52 -23.35 -35.31
CA CYS A 652 -24.87 -23.92 -36.62
C CYS A 652 -26.31 -24.45 -36.75
N ASP A 653 -27.25 -24.08 -35.87
CA ASP A 653 -28.66 -24.51 -35.98
C ASP A 653 -29.38 -23.95 -37.23
N ASP A 654 -28.86 -22.88 -37.84
CA ASP A 654 -29.41 -22.27 -39.06
C ASP A 654 -28.53 -22.58 -40.29
N GLN A 655 -29.14 -23.01 -41.40
CA GLN A 655 -28.52 -23.27 -42.71
C GLN A 655 -27.94 -22.01 -43.38
N ASN A 656 -26.89 -21.43 -42.81
CA ASN A 656 -26.24 -20.23 -43.34
C ASN A 656 -24.79 -20.51 -43.77
N ALA A 657 -24.55 -20.49 -45.09
CA ALA A 657 -23.23 -20.68 -45.69
C ALA A 657 -22.20 -19.62 -45.22
N GLU A 658 -22.62 -18.37 -44.97
CA GLU A 658 -21.72 -17.30 -44.52
C GLU A 658 -21.16 -17.57 -43.11
N ARG A 659 -22.00 -18.06 -42.19
CA ARG A 659 -21.56 -18.45 -40.84
C ARG A 659 -20.59 -19.63 -40.87
N PHE A 660 -20.81 -20.57 -41.80
CA PHE A 660 -19.89 -21.68 -42.00
C PHE A 660 -18.54 -21.21 -42.56
N GLN A 661 -18.53 -20.27 -43.50
CA GLN A 661 -17.28 -19.67 -43.99
C GLN A 661 -16.53 -18.91 -42.88
N GLU A 662 -17.24 -18.19 -42.02
CA GLU A 662 -16.64 -17.54 -40.85
C GLU A 662 -16.02 -18.56 -39.90
N PHE A 663 -16.74 -19.65 -39.62
CA PHE A 663 -16.23 -20.77 -38.82
C PHE A 663 -14.96 -21.37 -39.44
N MET A 664 -14.95 -21.64 -40.75
CA MET A 664 -13.78 -22.17 -41.45
C MET A 664 -12.58 -21.20 -41.39
N SER A 665 -12.82 -19.90 -41.51
CA SER A 665 -11.77 -18.89 -41.33
C SER A 665 -11.21 -18.90 -39.90
N GLN A 666 -12.06 -19.09 -38.88
CA GLN A 666 -11.64 -19.21 -37.48
C GLN A 666 -10.86 -20.51 -37.23
N LEU A 667 -11.30 -21.62 -37.83
CA LEU A 667 -10.63 -22.93 -37.74
C LEU A 667 -9.22 -22.85 -38.33
N GLU A 668 -9.08 -22.29 -39.53
CA GLU A 668 -7.78 -22.11 -40.17
C GLU A 668 -6.86 -21.18 -39.38
N LYS A 669 -7.37 -20.03 -38.90
CA LYS A 669 -6.60 -19.11 -38.04
C LYS A 669 -6.10 -19.78 -36.76
N THR A 670 -6.96 -20.59 -36.13
CA THR A 670 -6.60 -21.31 -34.90
C THR A 670 -5.53 -22.35 -35.18
N TYR A 671 -5.65 -23.08 -36.29
CA TYR A 671 -4.63 -24.01 -36.74
C TYR A 671 -3.29 -23.30 -37.02
N ASP A 672 -3.31 -22.21 -37.81
CA ASP A 672 -2.10 -21.47 -38.17
C ASP A 672 -1.37 -20.89 -36.96
N PHE A 673 -2.12 -20.44 -35.94
CA PHE A 673 -1.57 -20.02 -34.65
C PHE A 673 -0.95 -21.20 -33.89
N CYS A 674 -1.69 -22.32 -33.78
CA CYS A 674 -1.25 -23.52 -33.08
C CYS A 674 -0.15 -24.30 -33.79
N ARG A 675 0.06 -24.09 -35.09
CA ARG A 675 0.99 -24.83 -35.95
C ARG A 675 2.39 -24.90 -35.37
N THR A 676 2.89 -23.77 -34.84
CA THR A 676 4.23 -23.70 -34.24
C THR A 676 4.32 -24.62 -33.02
N TYR A 677 3.28 -24.69 -32.20
CA TYR A 677 3.23 -25.52 -31.01
C TYR A 677 3.03 -27.01 -31.36
N ILE A 678 2.19 -27.31 -32.36
CA ILE A 678 1.95 -28.68 -32.83
C ILE A 678 3.25 -29.32 -33.35
N ARG A 679 4.12 -28.53 -34.01
CA ARG A 679 5.44 -29.00 -34.46
C ARG A 679 6.44 -29.30 -33.33
N LEU A 680 6.21 -28.78 -32.13
CA LEU A 680 7.06 -29.01 -30.95
C LEU A 680 6.62 -30.23 -30.12
N LEU A 681 5.46 -30.83 -30.42
CA LEU A 681 4.94 -32.02 -29.74
C LEU A 681 5.60 -33.30 -30.24
N SER A 682 5.31 -34.42 -29.56
CA SER A 682 5.66 -35.74 -30.08
C SER A 682 4.92 -35.98 -31.42
N PRO A 683 5.55 -36.61 -32.44
CA PRO A 683 4.89 -36.79 -33.74
C PRO A 683 3.55 -37.53 -33.65
N SER A 684 3.40 -38.48 -32.73
CA SER A 684 2.11 -39.14 -32.45
C SER A 684 1.05 -38.15 -31.93
N ASP A 685 1.39 -37.29 -30.98
CA ASP A 685 0.45 -36.30 -30.43
C ASP A 685 0.10 -35.23 -31.47
N SER A 686 1.07 -34.80 -32.27
CA SER A 686 0.86 -33.85 -33.37
C SER A 686 -0.15 -34.42 -34.38
N LEU A 687 0.02 -35.68 -34.78
CA LEU A 687 -0.88 -36.36 -35.70
C LEU A 687 -2.27 -36.55 -35.11
N ASP A 688 -2.40 -36.91 -33.83
CA ASP A 688 -3.71 -37.05 -33.18
C ASP A 688 -4.46 -35.72 -33.10
N ILE A 689 -3.77 -34.60 -32.80
CA ILE A 689 -4.36 -33.26 -32.83
C ILE A 689 -4.80 -32.89 -34.26
N MET A 690 -3.93 -33.10 -35.25
CA MET A 690 -4.25 -32.82 -36.65
C MET A 690 -5.43 -33.65 -37.15
N LYS A 691 -5.52 -34.94 -36.78
CA LYS A 691 -6.70 -35.77 -37.06
C LYS A 691 -7.97 -35.19 -36.44
N ARG A 692 -7.89 -34.62 -35.24
CA ARG A 692 -9.05 -33.98 -34.60
C ARG A 692 -9.55 -32.80 -35.42
N TYR A 693 -8.68 -32.01 -36.06
CA TYR A 693 -9.09 -30.94 -37.00
C TYR A 693 -9.93 -31.44 -38.18
N PHE A 694 -9.68 -32.67 -38.69
CA PHE A 694 -10.56 -33.29 -39.70
C PHE A 694 -11.94 -33.65 -39.14
N THR A 695 -12.03 -33.99 -37.85
CA THR A 695 -13.27 -34.42 -37.20
C THR A 695 -14.12 -33.27 -36.63
N VAL A 696 -13.60 -32.04 -36.59
CA VAL A 696 -14.34 -30.88 -36.04
C VAL A 696 -15.63 -30.59 -36.81
N ILE A 697 -15.74 -31.02 -38.07
CA ILE A 697 -16.94 -30.85 -38.90
C ILE A 697 -18.06 -31.88 -38.59
N ILE A 698 -17.77 -32.93 -37.81
CA ILE A 698 -18.71 -34.04 -37.49
C ILE A 698 -20.02 -33.57 -36.82
N PRO A 699 -20.06 -32.53 -35.96
CA PRO A 699 -21.33 -32.01 -35.41
C PRO A 699 -22.36 -31.59 -36.47
N LEU A 700 -21.97 -31.47 -37.76
CA LEU A 700 -22.87 -31.19 -38.88
C LEU A 700 -23.60 -32.42 -39.44
N HIS A 701 -23.45 -33.61 -38.84
CA HIS A 701 -24.20 -34.82 -39.23
C HIS A 701 -25.71 -34.63 -39.33
N SER A 702 -26.25 -33.75 -38.49
CA SER A 702 -27.67 -33.38 -38.47
C SER A 702 -28.15 -32.78 -39.80
N PHE A 703 -27.24 -32.32 -40.66
CA PHE A 703 -27.54 -31.64 -41.93
C PHE A 703 -27.40 -32.54 -43.17
N ARG A 704 -27.09 -33.85 -43.02
CA ARG A 704 -26.83 -34.76 -44.15
C ARG A 704 -27.95 -34.81 -45.20
N GLU A 705 -29.19 -34.56 -44.78
CA GLU A 705 -30.38 -34.58 -45.65
C GLU A 705 -30.82 -33.19 -46.16
N ILE A 706 -30.13 -32.10 -45.77
CA ILE A 706 -30.66 -30.72 -45.89
C ILE A 706 -29.65 -29.70 -46.46
N ILE A 707 -28.52 -30.12 -47.02
CA ILE A 707 -27.58 -29.20 -47.70
C ILE A 707 -28.05 -28.97 -49.15
N PRO A 708 -28.35 -27.72 -49.55
CA PRO A 708 -28.80 -27.43 -50.90
C PRO A 708 -27.66 -27.46 -51.92
N ASP A 709 -27.93 -27.99 -53.12
CA ASP A 709 -27.04 -27.94 -54.27
C ASP A 709 -27.02 -26.52 -54.87
N ASN A 710 -26.20 -25.63 -54.28
CA ASN A 710 -25.98 -24.28 -54.78
C ASN A 710 -24.48 -23.94 -54.80
N SER A 711 -24.12 -22.88 -55.55
CA SER A 711 -22.72 -22.45 -55.69
C SER A 711 -22.09 -22.01 -54.36
N THR A 712 -22.87 -21.46 -53.42
CA THR A 712 -22.32 -21.03 -52.12
C THR A 712 -21.84 -22.19 -51.26
N TRP A 713 -22.56 -23.32 -51.24
CA TRP A 713 -22.14 -24.53 -50.54
C TRP A 713 -21.03 -25.28 -51.27
N GLN A 714 -20.94 -25.12 -52.60
CA GLN A 714 -19.80 -25.56 -53.40
C GLN A 714 -18.51 -24.78 -53.03
N ASP A 715 -18.58 -23.46 -52.89
CA ASP A 715 -17.44 -22.66 -52.44
C ASP A 715 -17.01 -23.04 -51.02
N CYS A 716 -17.96 -23.29 -50.12
CA CYS A 716 -17.67 -23.72 -48.75
C CYS A 716 -16.94 -25.07 -48.68
N ILE A 717 -17.35 -26.05 -49.48
CA ILE A 717 -16.69 -27.37 -49.51
C ILE A 717 -15.30 -27.26 -50.14
N ILE A 718 -15.12 -26.42 -51.16
CA ILE A 718 -13.82 -26.16 -51.77
C ILE A 718 -12.85 -25.55 -50.75
N VAL A 719 -13.28 -24.58 -49.94
CA VAL A 719 -12.46 -23.99 -48.86
C VAL A 719 -12.07 -25.06 -47.84
N LEU A 720 -13.01 -25.93 -47.43
CA LEU A 720 -12.72 -27.03 -46.51
C LEU A 720 -11.73 -28.05 -47.08
N LEU A 721 -11.90 -28.46 -48.34
CA LEU A 721 -11.00 -29.38 -49.02
C LEU A 721 -9.59 -28.80 -49.16
N ASN A 722 -9.46 -27.51 -49.47
CA ASN A 722 -8.16 -26.81 -49.47
C ASN A 722 -7.49 -26.83 -48.09
N PHE A 723 -8.26 -26.57 -47.03
CA PHE A 723 -7.74 -26.66 -45.66
C PHE A 723 -7.29 -28.09 -45.31
N TRP A 724 -8.08 -29.11 -45.67
CA TRP A 724 -7.72 -30.52 -45.49
C TRP A 724 -6.46 -30.92 -46.28
N LEU A 725 -6.29 -30.38 -47.49
CA LEU A 725 -5.08 -30.57 -48.29
C LEU A 725 -3.85 -29.96 -47.59
N LYS A 726 -3.96 -28.72 -47.11
CA LYS A 726 -2.91 -28.03 -46.33
C LYS A 726 -2.52 -28.85 -45.09
N LEU A 727 -3.50 -29.33 -44.32
CA LEU A 727 -3.25 -30.20 -43.16
C LEU A 727 -2.52 -31.49 -43.56
N THR A 728 -2.96 -32.13 -44.64
CA THR A 728 -2.38 -33.41 -45.08
C THR A 728 -0.93 -33.25 -45.55
N GLU A 729 -0.61 -32.16 -46.25
CA GLU A 729 0.76 -31.83 -46.67
C GLU A 729 1.67 -31.58 -45.43
N GLU A 730 1.17 -30.93 -44.40
CA GLU A 730 1.92 -30.73 -43.15
C GLU A 730 2.07 -32.02 -42.32
N MET A 731 1.07 -32.91 -42.33
CA MET A 731 1.17 -34.24 -41.73
C MET A 731 2.26 -35.08 -42.42
N GLN A 732 2.44 -34.94 -43.74
CA GLN A 732 3.54 -35.57 -44.48
C GLN A 732 4.90 -35.04 -44.02
N GLU A 733 5.06 -33.72 -43.87
CA GLU A 733 6.31 -33.12 -43.37
C GLU A 733 6.70 -33.67 -41.99
N ILE A 734 5.72 -33.81 -41.08
CA ILE A 734 5.96 -34.32 -39.72
C ILE A 734 6.30 -35.81 -39.74
N ALA A 735 5.61 -36.60 -40.57
CA ALA A 735 5.87 -38.03 -40.74
C ALA A 735 7.27 -38.33 -41.31
N LEU A 736 7.76 -37.51 -42.26
CA LEU A 736 9.07 -37.69 -42.89
C LEU A 736 10.25 -37.39 -41.95
N ASN A 737 10.05 -36.54 -40.94
CA ASN A 737 11.09 -36.19 -39.98
C ASN A 737 11.37 -37.30 -38.94
N GLU A 738 10.47 -38.27 -38.78
CA GLU A 738 10.55 -39.35 -37.80
C GLU A 738 11.27 -40.59 -38.39
N SER A 739 12.58 -40.47 -38.61
CA SER A 739 13.42 -41.52 -39.22
C SER A 739 13.74 -42.74 -38.31
N SER A 740 12.98 -42.99 -37.23
CA SER A 740 13.29 -44.10 -36.30
C SER A 740 12.07 -44.85 -35.74
N VAL A 741 11.86 -46.06 -36.27
CA VAL A 741 11.40 -47.29 -35.57
C VAL A 741 10.02 -47.25 -34.88
N GLY A 742 9.09 -46.43 -35.35
CA GLY A 742 7.67 -46.55 -35.02
C GLY A 742 6.84 -46.61 -36.31
N THR A 743 6.12 -47.70 -36.55
CA THR A 743 5.23 -47.80 -37.72
C THR A 743 4.10 -46.78 -37.57
N LEU A 744 4.25 -45.60 -38.19
CA LEU A 744 3.14 -44.66 -38.35
C LEU A 744 2.00 -45.42 -39.02
N ARG A 745 0.87 -45.55 -38.31
CA ARG A 745 -0.27 -46.38 -38.73
C ARG A 745 -1.10 -45.76 -39.86
N PHE A 746 -0.84 -44.49 -40.18
CA PHE A 746 -1.60 -43.68 -41.13
C PHE A 746 -0.63 -43.00 -42.10
N ASP A 747 -0.82 -43.21 -43.40
CA ASP A 747 -0.02 -42.58 -44.45
C ASP A 747 -0.79 -41.39 -45.08
N PRO A 748 -0.34 -40.15 -44.86
CA PRO A 748 -1.00 -38.96 -45.38
C PRO A 748 -0.82 -38.75 -46.89
N GLU A 749 0.05 -39.49 -47.60
CA GLU A 749 0.21 -39.37 -49.06
C GLU A 749 -1.06 -39.77 -49.82
N PHE A 750 -1.74 -40.81 -49.37
CA PHE A 750 -3.00 -41.26 -49.96
C PHE A 750 -4.10 -40.20 -49.89
N LEU A 751 -4.30 -39.62 -48.70
CA LEU A 751 -5.37 -38.67 -48.47
C LEU A 751 -5.17 -37.42 -49.34
N SER A 752 -3.93 -36.94 -49.51
CA SER A 752 -3.63 -35.77 -50.34
C SER A 752 -4.04 -36.01 -51.80
N SER A 753 -3.72 -37.19 -52.34
CA SER A 753 -4.07 -37.54 -53.71
C SER A 753 -5.58 -37.68 -53.93
N CYS A 754 -6.26 -38.36 -53.01
CA CYS A 754 -7.72 -38.50 -53.08
C CYS A 754 -8.43 -37.16 -52.98
N LEU A 755 -7.99 -36.30 -52.06
CA LEU A 755 -8.55 -34.96 -51.91
C LEU A 755 -8.29 -34.09 -53.16
N LYS A 756 -7.12 -34.21 -53.81
CA LYS A 756 -6.81 -33.50 -55.07
C LYS A 756 -7.73 -33.94 -56.21
N ALA A 757 -7.89 -35.25 -56.41
CA ALA A 757 -8.81 -35.80 -57.42
C ALA A 757 -10.27 -35.41 -57.10
N PHE A 758 -10.69 -35.57 -55.84
CA PHE A 758 -12.03 -35.23 -55.38
C PHE A 758 -12.36 -33.74 -55.53
N MET A 759 -11.44 -32.86 -55.14
CA MET A 759 -11.58 -31.42 -55.30
C MET A 759 -11.71 -31.02 -56.77
N ARG A 760 -10.92 -31.63 -57.67
CA ARG A 760 -11.07 -31.42 -59.13
C ARG A 760 -12.49 -31.76 -59.60
N MET A 761 -13.02 -32.91 -59.18
CA MET A 761 -14.37 -33.33 -59.55
C MET A 761 -15.48 -32.40 -59.02
N VAL A 762 -15.32 -31.87 -57.81
CA VAL A 762 -16.27 -30.88 -57.25
C VAL A 762 -16.20 -29.54 -58.01
N MET A 763 -15.02 -29.14 -58.52
CA MET A 763 -14.87 -27.95 -59.35
C MET A 763 -15.40 -28.13 -60.78
N GLU A 764 -15.36 -29.35 -61.31
CA GLU A 764 -15.83 -29.73 -62.65
C GLU A 764 -17.33 -30.07 -62.70
N ASP A 765 -18.07 -29.88 -61.60
CA ASP A 765 -19.48 -30.23 -61.42
C ASP A 765 -19.82 -31.72 -61.66
N SER A 766 -18.82 -32.62 -61.61
CA SER A 766 -19.02 -34.06 -61.76
C SER A 766 -19.54 -34.71 -60.47
N VAL A 767 -19.35 -34.05 -59.32
CA VAL A 767 -19.93 -34.41 -58.02
C VAL A 767 -20.73 -33.22 -57.50
N SER A 768 -22.01 -33.42 -57.15
CA SER A 768 -22.85 -32.35 -56.60
C SER A 768 -22.38 -31.92 -55.20
N PRO A 769 -22.64 -30.67 -54.78
CA PRO A 769 -22.28 -30.20 -53.44
C PRO A 769 -22.84 -31.08 -52.30
N SER A 770 -24.09 -31.52 -52.40
CA SER A 770 -24.71 -32.43 -51.42
C SER A 770 -23.97 -33.77 -51.29
N HIS A 771 -23.59 -34.39 -52.41
CA HIS A 771 -22.79 -35.62 -52.42
C HIS A 771 -21.37 -35.37 -51.90
N ALA A 772 -20.80 -34.20 -52.20
CA ALA A 772 -19.47 -33.81 -51.74
C ALA A 772 -19.40 -33.67 -50.21
N TRP A 773 -20.37 -32.95 -49.63
CA TRP A 773 -20.54 -32.80 -48.18
C TRP A 773 -20.81 -34.13 -47.49
N GLY A 774 -21.71 -34.96 -48.04
CA GLY A 774 -21.99 -36.29 -47.53
C GLY A 774 -20.74 -37.16 -47.46
N THR A 775 -19.87 -37.06 -48.47
CA THR A 775 -18.63 -37.84 -48.56
C THR A 775 -17.65 -37.41 -47.47
N VAL A 776 -17.42 -36.10 -47.35
CA VAL A 776 -16.49 -35.51 -46.39
C VAL A 776 -16.92 -35.79 -44.94
N ILE A 777 -18.21 -35.64 -44.63
CA ILE A 777 -18.77 -35.97 -43.32
C ILE A 777 -18.67 -37.49 -43.06
N GLY A 778 -19.09 -38.33 -44.01
CA GLY A 778 -19.05 -39.78 -43.89
C GLY A 778 -17.64 -40.33 -43.69
N TYR A 779 -16.65 -39.72 -44.35
CA TYR A 779 -15.24 -40.04 -44.18
C TYR A 779 -14.73 -39.62 -42.80
N ALA A 780 -14.95 -38.36 -42.37
CA ALA A 780 -14.56 -37.88 -41.05
C ALA A 780 -15.12 -38.74 -39.90
N SER A 781 -16.32 -39.30 -40.10
CA SER A 781 -17.02 -40.15 -39.13
C SER A 781 -16.45 -41.54 -38.97
N SER A 782 -15.77 -42.04 -40.00
CA SER A 782 -15.19 -43.37 -40.01
C SER A 782 -13.88 -43.44 -39.23
N GLY A 783 -13.30 -42.28 -38.86
CA GLY A 783 -12.08 -42.13 -38.09
C GLY A 783 -10.81 -42.50 -38.88
N LEU A 784 -9.90 -41.54 -39.05
CA LEU A 784 -8.59 -41.65 -39.71
C LEU A 784 -7.64 -42.61 -38.97
N THR A 785 -7.87 -43.92 -39.07
CA THR A 785 -7.35 -44.93 -38.13
C THR A 785 -6.59 -46.09 -38.81
N GLY A 786 -6.56 -46.13 -40.14
CA GLY A 786 -6.01 -47.25 -40.92
C GLY A 786 -4.83 -46.90 -41.84
N ASP A 787 -4.24 -47.95 -42.40
CA ASP A 787 -3.27 -47.88 -43.50
C ASP A 787 -3.99 -47.72 -44.86
N PHE A 788 -3.25 -47.66 -45.96
CA PHE A 788 -3.79 -47.58 -47.33
C PHE A 788 -4.90 -48.60 -47.63
N SER A 789 -4.77 -49.84 -47.12
CA SER A 789 -5.72 -50.93 -47.41
C SER A 789 -7.07 -50.72 -46.73
N VAL A 790 -7.10 -49.90 -45.68
CA VAL A 790 -8.30 -49.60 -44.89
C VAL A 790 -8.89 -48.23 -45.27
N GLU A 791 -8.06 -47.22 -45.48
CA GLU A 791 -8.53 -45.85 -45.76
C GLU A 791 -9.07 -45.67 -47.18
N ILE A 792 -8.48 -46.32 -48.21
CA ILE A 792 -8.99 -46.29 -49.60
C ILE A 792 -10.45 -46.78 -49.65
N PRO A 793 -10.79 -47.98 -49.13
CA PRO A 793 -12.17 -48.44 -49.11
C PRO A 793 -13.11 -47.58 -48.28
N ILE A 794 -12.63 -46.98 -47.18
CA ILE A 794 -13.45 -46.11 -46.32
C ILE A 794 -13.84 -44.83 -47.07
N PHE A 795 -12.90 -44.19 -47.77
CA PHE A 795 -13.18 -42.98 -48.56
C PHE A 795 -14.13 -43.29 -49.73
N CYS A 796 -13.85 -44.34 -50.52
CA CYS A 796 -14.73 -44.76 -51.61
C CYS A 796 -16.12 -45.16 -51.12
N ARG A 797 -16.22 -45.79 -49.95
CA ARG A 797 -17.51 -46.12 -49.32
C ARG A 797 -18.27 -44.87 -48.88
N ALA A 798 -17.58 -43.86 -48.35
CA ALA A 798 -18.21 -42.58 -48.02
C ALA A 798 -18.77 -41.88 -49.28
N MET A 799 -18.03 -41.92 -50.40
CA MET A 799 -18.52 -41.44 -51.70
C MET A 799 -19.76 -42.20 -52.16
N LEU A 800 -19.72 -43.53 -52.07
CA LEU A 800 -20.84 -44.39 -52.44
C LEU A 800 -22.09 -44.09 -51.61
N TYR A 801 -21.98 -44.03 -50.28
CA TYR A 801 -23.10 -43.74 -49.39
C TYR A 801 -23.63 -42.31 -49.52
N SER A 802 -22.89 -41.44 -50.20
CA SER A 802 -23.31 -40.08 -50.49
C SER A 802 -23.95 -39.94 -51.87
N GLY A 803 -24.05 -41.02 -52.66
CA GLY A 803 -24.70 -41.03 -53.96
C GLY A 803 -23.80 -40.70 -55.16
N CYS A 804 -22.47 -40.71 -55.00
CA CYS A 804 -21.54 -40.48 -56.11
C CYS A 804 -21.65 -41.58 -57.18
N GLY A 805 -21.52 -41.19 -58.46
CA GLY A 805 -21.53 -42.09 -59.60
C GLY A 805 -20.27 -42.97 -59.70
N PHE A 806 -20.34 -44.04 -60.48
CA PHE A 806 -19.22 -44.95 -60.69
C PHE A 806 -17.97 -44.25 -61.24
N GLY A 807 -18.13 -43.32 -62.18
CA GLY A 807 -17.02 -42.58 -62.77
C GLY A 807 -16.15 -41.91 -61.72
N ALA A 808 -16.76 -41.10 -60.84
CA ALA A 808 -16.07 -40.40 -59.77
C ALA A 808 -15.39 -41.35 -58.76
N ILE A 809 -16.07 -42.43 -58.37
CA ILE A 809 -15.52 -43.43 -57.43
C ILE A 809 -14.32 -44.16 -58.05
N SER A 810 -14.41 -44.53 -59.33
CA SER A 810 -13.34 -45.23 -60.05
C SER A 810 -12.11 -44.36 -60.22
N GLU A 811 -12.28 -43.06 -60.49
CA GLU A 811 -11.18 -42.12 -60.68
C GLU A 811 -10.38 -41.89 -59.38
N VAL A 812 -11.07 -41.64 -58.26
CA VAL A 812 -10.40 -41.52 -56.94
C VAL A 812 -9.68 -42.83 -56.59
N PHE A 813 -10.32 -43.96 -56.83
CA PHE A 813 -9.71 -45.27 -56.53
C PHE A 813 -8.44 -45.53 -57.34
N LEU A 814 -8.46 -45.25 -58.66
CA LEU A 814 -7.31 -45.45 -59.53
C LEU A 814 -6.17 -44.48 -59.20
N GLU A 815 -6.49 -43.21 -58.92
CA GLU A 815 -5.50 -42.21 -58.51
C GLU A 815 -4.83 -42.60 -57.18
N ALA A 816 -5.62 -43.06 -56.20
CA ALA A 816 -5.12 -43.57 -54.93
C ALA A 816 -4.20 -44.79 -55.08
N MET A 817 -4.60 -45.74 -55.92
CA MET A 817 -3.85 -46.98 -56.16
C MET A 817 -2.54 -46.72 -56.92
N SER A 818 -2.47 -45.67 -57.75
CA SER A 818 -1.24 -45.30 -58.45
C SER A 818 -0.07 -45.00 -57.50
N ILE A 819 -0.35 -44.49 -56.31
CA ILE A 819 0.65 -44.14 -55.28
C ILE A 819 1.08 -45.37 -54.47
N CYS A 820 0.16 -46.28 -54.17
CA CYS A 820 0.47 -47.54 -53.47
C CYS A 820 1.48 -48.41 -54.23
N VAL A 821 1.51 -48.33 -55.56
CA VAL A 821 2.44 -49.06 -56.43
C VAL A 821 3.87 -48.49 -56.35
N THR A 822 4.01 -47.21 -56.00
CA THR A 822 5.29 -46.49 -55.97
C THR A 822 5.97 -46.47 -54.59
N SER A 823 5.24 -46.78 -53.51
CA SER A 823 5.77 -46.74 -52.13
C SER A 823 6.51 -48.04 -51.74
N PRO A 824 7.73 -47.96 -51.17
CA PRO A 824 8.59 -49.12 -50.88
C PRO A 824 8.13 -49.98 -49.68
N ALA A 825 7.10 -49.57 -48.94
CA ALA A 825 6.63 -50.25 -47.72
C ALA A 825 5.63 -51.40 -47.94
N SER A 826 5.17 -51.64 -49.18
CA SER A 826 4.05 -52.56 -49.47
C SER A 826 4.42 -54.05 -49.67
N THR A 827 5.62 -54.48 -49.26
CA THR A 827 6.13 -55.84 -49.56
C THR A 827 5.61 -56.98 -48.68
N ALA A 828 4.62 -56.76 -47.80
CA ALA A 828 4.09 -57.83 -46.96
C ALA A 828 2.55 -57.87 -46.95
N LYS A 829 2.00 -58.80 -47.75
CA LYS A 829 0.65 -59.39 -47.66
C LYS A 829 -0.54 -58.43 -47.88
N ASN A 830 -0.79 -58.00 -49.12
CA ASN A 830 -2.13 -57.54 -49.50
C ASN A 830 -2.59 -58.32 -50.74
N GLU A 831 -3.73 -59.02 -50.61
CA GLU A 831 -4.55 -59.40 -51.76
C GLU A 831 -4.82 -58.12 -52.55
N SER A 832 -4.44 -58.09 -53.84
CA SER A 832 -4.58 -56.91 -54.67
C SER A 832 -6.04 -56.41 -54.65
N LEU A 833 -6.27 -55.28 -54.00
CA LEU A 833 -7.58 -54.63 -54.02
C LEU A 833 -7.86 -54.18 -55.47
N ASP A 834 -8.79 -54.86 -56.13
CA ASP A 834 -9.29 -54.48 -57.46
C ASP A 834 -10.66 -53.82 -57.31
N LEU A 835 -11.04 -52.99 -58.28
CA LEU A 835 -12.30 -52.24 -58.28
C LEU A 835 -13.55 -53.16 -58.13
N PRO A 836 -13.63 -54.34 -58.78
CA PRO A 836 -14.71 -55.30 -58.53
C PRO A 836 -14.72 -55.83 -57.10
N GLN A 837 -13.55 -56.11 -56.51
CA GLN A 837 -13.46 -56.61 -55.14
C GLN A 837 -13.90 -55.54 -54.13
N LEU A 838 -13.55 -54.27 -54.38
CA LEU A 838 -13.99 -53.13 -53.58
C LEU A 838 -15.52 -53.04 -53.54
N TYR A 839 -16.18 -53.07 -54.69
CA TYR A 839 -17.65 -53.01 -54.78
C TYR A 839 -18.33 -54.23 -54.14
N VAL A 840 -17.76 -55.42 -54.26
CA VAL A 840 -18.25 -56.62 -53.56
C VAL A 840 -18.11 -56.47 -52.06
N ASN A 841 -16.98 -55.97 -51.56
CA ASN A 841 -16.76 -55.77 -50.12
C ASN A 841 -17.77 -54.76 -49.55
N MET A 842 -18.03 -53.66 -50.28
CA MET A 842 -19.05 -52.68 -49.91
C MET A 842 -20.46 -53.30 -49.92
N LEU A 843 -20.80 -54.04 -50.98
CA LEU A 843 -22.08 -54.73 -51.10
C LEU A 843 -22.30 -55.75 -49.97
N GLU A 844 -21.29 -56.53 -49.64
CA GLU A 844 -21.35 -57.54 -48.58
C GLU A 844 -21.65 -56.92 -47.21
N LEU A 845 -21.05 -55.77 -46.92
CA LEU A 845 -21.31 -55.02 -45.69
C LEU A 845 -22.78 -54.54 -45.64
N ILE A 846 -23.29 -53.96 -46.73
CA ILE A 846 -24.67 -53.49 -46.83
C ILE A 846 -25.65 -54.67 -46.67
N LEU A 847 -25.39 -55.77 -47.37
CA LEU A 847 -26.23 -56.97 -47.32
C LEU A 847 -26.26 -57.59 -45.92
N ARG A 848 -25.14 -57.61 -45.20
CA ARG A 848 -25.10 -58.04 -43.79
C ARG A 848 -25.91 -57.14 -42.87
N ASN A 849 -25.82 -55.81 -43.05
CA ASN A 849 -26.60 -54.83 -42.28
C ASN A 849 -28.11 -55.01 -42.51
N LEU A 850 -28.52 -55.25 -43.76
CA LEU A 850 -29.92 -55.53 -44.11
C LEU A 850 -30.46 -56.80 -43.44
N VAL A 851 -29.65 -57.85 -43.32
CA VAL A 851 -30.02 -59.08 -42.59
C VAL A 851 -30.12 -58.83 -41.08
N GLY A 852 -29.30 -57.91 -40.55
CA GLY A 852 -29.33 -57.48 -39.15
C GLY A 852 -30.54 -56.61 -38.78
N GLY A 853 -31.41 -56.27 -39.72
CA GLY A 853 -32.63 -55.49 -39.49
C GLY A 853 -32.42 -53.96 -39.46
N SER A 854 -31.28 -53.44 -39.92
CA SER A 854 -31.14 -51.99 -40.12
C SER A 854 -31.98 -51.55 -41.33
N HIS A 855 -32.69 -50.42 -41.22
CA HIS A 855 -33.51 -49.86 -42.30
C HIS A 855 -32.67 -49.17 -43.41
N GLU A 856 -31.41 -49.55 -43.61
CA GLU A 856 -30.45 -48.90 -44.53
C GLU A 856 -30.64 -49.30 -46.02
N HIS A 857 -31.88 -49.43 -46.49
CA HIS A 857 -32.19 -49.70 -47.90
C HIS A 857 -31.57 -48.65 -48.84
N GLN A 858 -31.43 -47.42 -48.34
CA GLN A 858 -30.84 -46.29 -49.05
C GLN A 858 -29.37 -46.52 -49.45
N ASN A 859 -28.56 -47.18 -48.63
CA ASN A 859 -27.16 -47.49 -48.99
C ASN A 859 -27.08 -48.51 -50.14
N LEU A 860 -28.01 -49.47 -50.17
CA LEU A 860 -28.14 -50.42 -51.28
C LEU A 860 -28.59 -49.70 -52.56
N TYR A 861 -29.53 -48.76 -52.44
CA TYR A 861 -29.98 -47.95 -53.57
C TYR A 861 -28.87 -47.08 -54.13
N HIS A 862 -28.08 -46.42 -53.29
CA HIS A 862 -26.92 -45.63 -53.74
C HIS A 862 -25.87 -46.49 -54.45
N LEU A 863 -25.57 -47.71 -53.96
CA LEU A 863 -24.63 -48.62 -54.61
C LEU A 863 -25.07 -49.00 -56.02
N LEU A 864 -26.35 -49.32 -56.18
CA LEU A 864 -26.87 -49.79 -57.46
C LEU A 864 -27.14 -48.64 -58.43
N SER A 865 -27.48 -47.46 -57.89
CA SER A 865 -27.61 -46.22 -58.65
C SER A 865 -26.26 -45.73 -59.18
N SER A 866 -25.17 -45.86 -58.42
CA SER A 866 -23.83 -45.48 -58.91
C SER A 866 -23.42 -46.27 -60.16
N LEU A 867 -23.91 -47.51 -60.29
CA LEU A 867 -23.68 -48.38 -61.44
C LEU A 867 -24.68 -48.20 -62.58
N SER A 868 -25.64 -47.26 -62.50
CA SER A 868 -26.73 -47.15 -63.48
C SER A 868 -26.31 -46.53 -64.82
N LYS A 869 -25.56 -45.44 -64.78
CA LYS A 869 -25.12 -44.69 -65.97
C LYS A 869 -23.84 -45.25 -66.57
N LEU A 870 -23.60 -45.00 -67.86
CA LEU A 870 -22.35 -45.33 -68.55
C LEU A 870 -21.25 -44.26 -68.29
N GLU A 871 -20.79 -44.17 -67.04
CA GLU A 871 -19.74 -43.24 -66.60
C GLU A 871 -18.42 -43.99 -66.31
N GLY A 872 -17.25 -43.38 -66.53
CA GLY A 872 -15.93 -43.99 -66.28
C GLY A 872 -15.45 -44.98 -67.36
N GLN A 873 -14.49 -45.85 -67.02
CA GLN A 873 -14.00 -46.88 -67.94
C GLN A 873 -15.04 -48.01 -68.10
N ILE A 874 -15.58 -48.15 -69.32
CA ILE A 874 -16.70 -49.07 -69.62
C ILE A 874 -16.36 -50.53 -69.29
N GLU A 875 -15.12 -50.96 -69.55
CA GLU A 875 -14.67 -52.33 -69.26
C GLU A 875 -14.70 -52.63 -67.75
N ASP A 876 -14.27 -51.68 -66.93
CA ASP A 876 -14.28 -51.78 -65.47
C ASP A 876 -15.70 -51.78 -64.92
N LEU A 877 -16.56 -50.88 -65.43
CA LEU A 877 -17.97 -50.82 -65.08
C LEU A 877 -18.68 -52.14 -65.37
N GLN A 878 -18.42 -52.73 -66.54
CA GLN A 878 -18.96 -54.03 -66.89
C GLN A 878 -18.47 -55.12 -65.93
N ARG A 879 -17.16 -55.20 -65.65
CA ARG A 879 -16.61 -56.18 -64.70
C ARG A 879 -17.27 -56.06 -63.32
N VAL A 880 -17.40 -54.84 -62.80
CA VAL A 880 -18.05 -54.56 -61.51
C VAL A 880 -19.53 -54.96 -61.52
N ARG A 881 -20.30 -54.54 -62.54
CA ARG A 881 -21.72 -54.92 -62.72
C ARG A 881 -21.90 -56.44 -62.70
N HIS A 882 -21.04 -57.20 -63.38
CA HIS A 882 -21.12 -58.67 -63.41
C HIS A 882 -20.90 -59.30 -62.03
N VAL A 883 -19.89 -58.85 -61.27
CA VAL A 883 -19.58 -59.43 -59.96
C VAL A 883 -20.63 -59.03 -58.91
N VAL A 884 -21.08 -57.77 -58.93
CA VAL A 884 -22.19 -57.29 -58.07
C VAL A 884 -23.47 -58.08 -58.35
N TRP A 885 -23.85 -58.22 -59.63
CA TRP A 885 -25.00 -59.02 -60.03
C TRP A 885 -24.88 -60.47 -59.58
N GLY A 886 -23.74 -61.11 -59.83
CA GLY A 886 -23.46 -62.48 -59.41
C GLY A 886 -23.58 -62.67 -57.89
N ARG A 887 -23.10 -61.71 -57.10
CA ARG A 887 -23.21 -61.76 -55.64
C ARG A 887 -24.66 -61.57 -55.16
N MET A 888 -25.44 -60.69 -55.78
CA MET A 888 -26.87 -60.51 -55.47
C MET A 888 -27.69 -61.77 -55.80
N VAL A 889 -27.39 -62.47 -56.90
CA VAL A 889 -27.96 -63.80 -57.20
C VAL A 889 -27.65 -64.77 -56.05
N GLN A 890 -26.38 -64.90 -55.66
CA GLN A 890 -25.99 -65.80 -54.57
C GLN A 890 -26.66 -65.45 -53.22
N PHE A 891 -26.87 -64.16 -52.94
CA PHE A 891 -27.54 -63.71 -51.73
C PHE A 891 -29.04 -64.02 -51.75
N SER A 892 -29.73 -63.78 -52.87
CA SER A 892 -31.16 -64.07 -53.02
C SER A 892 -31.48 -65.57 -53.05
N ASP A 893 -30.55 -66.39 -53.55
CA ASP A 893 -30.67 -67.86 -53.56
C ASP A 893 -30.33 -68.52 -52.21
N ASN A 894 -29.73 -67.79 -51.26
CA ASN A 894 -29.33 -68.35 -49.97
C ASN A 894 -30.54 -68.61 -49.05
N LEU A 895 -30.96 -69.88 -48.95
CA LEU A 895 -32.14 -70.28 -48.17
C LEU A 895 -32.02 -70.03 -46.65
N GLU A 896 -30.82 -69.79 -46.12
CA GLU A 896 -30.58 -69.51 -44.70
C GLU A 896 -30.96 -68.08 -44.28
N LEU A 897 -31.17 -67.16 -45.23
CA LEU A 897 -31.50 -65.77 -44.96
C LEU A 897 -33.01 -65.51 -44.87
N PRO A 898 -33.45 -64.48 -44.11
CA PRO A 898 -34.86 -64.11 -44.00
C PRO A 898 -35.52 -63.88 -45.36
N SER A 899 -36.74 -64.40 -45.53
CA SER A 899 -37.46 -64.36 -46.83
C SER A 899 -37.73 -62.95 -47.32
N HIS A 900 -38.04 -62.00 -46.44
CA HIS A 900 -38.35 -60.61 -46.80
C HIS A 900 -37.15 -59.89 -47.44
N VAL A 901 -35.93 -60.05 -46.91
CA VAL A 901 -34.72 -59.42 -47.47
C VAL A 901 -34.36 -60.04 -48.83
N ARG A 902 -34.54 -61.36 -48.99
CA ARG A 902 -34.29 -62.05 -50.27
C ARG A 902 -35.25 -61.63 -51.36
N VAL A 903 -36.54 -61.53 -51.04
CA VAL A 903 -37.56 -61.06 -51.99
C VAL A 903 -37.30 -59.61 -52.38
N HIS A 904 -36.93 -58.75 -51.42
CA HIS A 904 -36.58 -57.36 -51.70
C HIS A 904 -35.39 -57.22 -52.65
N VAL A 905 -34.31 -57.99 -52.46
CA VAL A 905 -33.15 -57.99 -53.39
C VAL A 905 -33.55 -58.50 -54.79
N LEU A 906 -34.42 -59.50 -54.89
CA LEU A 906 -34.94 -59.99 -56.18
C LEU A 906 -35.80 -58.93 -56.89
N GLU A 907 -36.64 -58.20 -56.16
CA GLU A 907 -37.43 -57.09 -56.69
C GLU A 907 -36.53 -55.98 -57.26
N ILE A 908 -35.45 -55.63 -56.56
CA ILE A 908 -34.46 -54.66 -57.03
C ILE A 908 -33.74 -55.15 -58.30
N MET A 909 -33.28 -56.41 -58.31
CA MET A 909 -32.61 -56.99 -59.48
C MET A 909 -33.52 -56.97 -60.71
N GLN A 910 -34.81 -57.24 -60.53
CA GLN A 910 -35.79 -57.17 -61.59
C GLN A 910 -35.96 -55.74 -62.11
N PHE A 911 -36.03 -54.74 -61.22
CA PHE A 911 -36.14 -53.33 -61.57
C PHE A 911 -34.92 -52.85 -62.39
N ILE A 912 -33.70 -53.24 -62.00
CA ILE A 912 -32.45 -52.86 -62.67
C ILE A 912 -32.39 -53.31 -64.13
N THR A 913 -33.01 -54.45 -64.48
CA THR A 913 -33.05 -54.97 -65.86
C THR A 913 -33.97 -54.20 -66.81
N GLY A 914 -34.67 -53.15 -66.33
CA GLY A 914 -35.50 -52.28 -67.17
C GLY A 914 -36.78 -52.94 -67.72
N ARG A 915 -37.13 -54.15 -67.26
CA ARG A 915 -38.35 -54.85 -67.70
C ARG A 915 -39.55 -54.37 -66.88
N SER A 916 -40.41 -53.55 -67.50
CA SER A 916 -41.57 -52.95 -66.83
C SER A 916 -42.61 -54.00 -66.40
N ILE A 917 -42.72 -54.25 -65.10
CA ILE A 917 -43.92 -54.84 -64.49
C ILE A 917 -44.55 -53.76 -63.61
N LYS A 918 -45.84 -53.48 -63.80
CA LYS A 918 -46.57 -52.54 -62.95
C LYS A 918 -46.66 -53.10 -61.52
N GLY A 919 -46.24 -52.33 -60.51
CA GLY A 919 -46.45 -52.65 -59.10
C GLY A 919 -45.25 -52.56 -58.16
N PHE A 920 -44.17 -51.84 -58.51
CA PHE A 920 -43.05 -51.58 -57.59
C PHE A 920 -43.46 -50.60 -56.48
N SER A 921 -42.73 -50.60 -55.36
CA SER A 921 -42.96 -49.64 -54.27
C SER A 921 -42.55 -48.22 -54.72
N THR A 922 -43.25 -47.21 -54.20
CA THR A 922 -42.96 -45.79 -54.49
C THR A 922 -41.55 -45.37 -54.07
N GLU A 923 -40.96 -46.08 -53.09
CA GLU A 923 -39.60 -45.87 -52.60
C GLU A 923 -38.53 -46.39 -53.58
N LEU A 924 -38.82 -47.47 -54.32
CA LEU A 924 -37.92 -48.02 -55.33
C LEU A 924 -37.87 -47.11 -56.56
N GLU A 925 -39.03 -46.61 -56.99
CA GLU A 925 -39.17 -45.72 -58.15
C GLU A 925 -38.54 -44.34 -57.93
N SER A 926 -38.45 -43.86 -56.68
CA SER A 926 -37.86 -42.55 -56.36
C SER A 926 -36.33 -42.58 -56.20
N ASN A 927 -35.72 -43.74 -55.91
CA ASN A 927 -34.31 -43.82 -55.49
C ASN A 927 -33.40 -44.63 -56.44
N LEU A 928 -33.96 -45.43 -57.35
CA LEU A 928 -33.18 -46.30 -58.25
C LEU A 928 -33.44 -46.01 -59.73
N LEU A 929 -32.38 -46.14 -60.52
CA LEU A 929 -32.42 -46.09 -61.98
C LEU A 929 -32.05 -47.45 -62.58
N PRO A 930 -32.69 -47.89 -63.69
CA PRO A 930 -32.27 -49.06 -64.43
C PRO A 930 -30.84 -48.93 -64.95
N TRP A 931 -30.12 -50.04 -65.12
CA TRP A 931 -28.77 -50.01 -65.66
C TRP A 931 -28.79 -49.81 -67.17
N GLU A 932 -28.23 -48.70 -67.64
CA GLU A 932 -28.13 -48.36 -69.06
C GLU A 932 -27.29 -49.42 -69.80
N GLY A 933 -27.87 -50.01 -70.84
CA GLY A 933 -27.21 -51.01 -71.68
C GLY A 933 -27.01 -52.38 -71.03
N TRP A 934 -27.70 -52.70 -69.93
CA TRP A 934 -27.59 -54.00 -69.26
C TRP A 934 -28.61 -55.03 -69.78
N ASP A 935 -28.15 -55.95 -70.62
CA ASP A 935 -28.90 -57.16 -70.96
C ASP A 935 -28.46 -58.30 -70.02
N GLY A 936 -29.18 -58.48 -68.91
CA GLY A 936 -28.93 -59.51 -67.88
C GLY A 936 -28.99 -60.98 -68.35
N LEU A 937 -28.97 -61.24 -69.67
CA LEU A 937 -29.06 -62.56 -70.32
C LEU A 937 -27.71 -63.14 -70.78
N LEU A 938 -26.60 -62.38 -70.71
CA LEU A 938 -25.30 -62.83 -71.24
C LEU A 938 -24.35 -63.44 -70.20
N SER A 939 -24.69 -63.43 -68.91
CA SER A 939 -23.76 -63.76 -67.81
C SER A 939 -23.85 -65.19 -67.25
N THR A 940 -24.75 -66.04 -67.73
CA THR A 940 -24.81 -67.47 -67.35
C THR A 940 -23.91 -68.39 -68.20
N GLY A 941 -23.10 -67.85 -69.12
CA GLY A 941 -22.45 -68.64 -70.17
C GLY A 941 -20.96 -68.35 -70.41
N LYS A 942 -20.11 -68.33 -69.38
CA LYS A 942 -18.65 -68.50 -69.57
C LYS A 942 -18.05 -69.36 -68.44
N LYS A 943 -17.99 -70.68 -68.68
CA LYS A 943 -17.03 -71.56 -68.00
C LYS A 943 -15.66 -71.35 -68.64
N SER A 944 -14.67 -71.24 -67.77
CA SER A 944 -13.23 -71.16 -68.01
C SER A 944 -12.69 -72.17 -69.03
N ASP A 945 -11.97 -71.67 -70.02
CA ASP A 945 -10.95 -72.42 -70.76
C ASP A 945 -9.67 -72.53 -69.93
N LEU A 946 -8.93 -73.64 -70.13
CA LEU A 946 -7.61 -74.06 -69.60
C LEU A 946 -7.63 -75.10 -68.46
N SER A 947 -7.75 -76.38 -68.81
CA SER A 947 -6.59 -77.30 -68.87
C SER A 947 -7.03 -78.75 -69.07
N ALA A 948 -6.38 -79.40 -70.03
CA ALA A 948 -6.51 -80.83 -70.29
C ALA A 948 -5.77 -81.63 -69.20
N ASN A 949 -6.44 -82.57 -68.54
CA ASN A 949 -6.17 -84.01 -68.64
C ASN A 949 -6.78 -84.85 -67.50
N GLN A 950 -7.34 -85.98 -67.94
CA GLN A 950 -7.58 -87.27 -67.25
C GLN A 950 -8.75 -87.44 -66.28
N GLY A 951 -9.58 -88.44 -66.62
CA GLY A 951 -10.16 -89.38 -65.66
C GLY A 951 -11.66 -89.26 -65.42
N SER A 952 -12.45 -90.02 -66.18
CA SER A 952 -13.88 -90.26 -65.91
C SER A 952 -14.13 -90.98 -64.58
N SER A 953 -15.18 -90.61 -63.85
CA SER A 953 -16.40 -91.43 -63.72
C SER A 953 -17.49 -90.70 -62.92
N ASP A 954 -18.63 -90.51 -63.58
CA ASP A 954 -20.01 -90.53 -63.08
C ASP A 954 -20.31 -90.08 -61.65
N HIS A 955 -21.06 -88.98 -61.53
CA HIS A 955 -22.34 -88.97 -60.80
C HIS A 955 -23.20 -87.75 -61.19
N THR A 956 -24.19 -88.03 -62.04
CA THR A 956 -25.57 -87.47 -62.07
C THR A 956 -25.79 -85.95 -61.97
N ASP A 957 -26.11 -85.40 -63.16
CA ASP A 957 -26.89 -84.19 -63.43
C ASP A 957 -28.06 -83.95 -62.45
N ASN A 958 -28.15 -82.70 -61.96
CA ASN A 958 -29.39 -82.12 -61.44
C ASN A 958 -29.41 -80.60 -61.71
N SER A 959 -29.38 -80.22 -62.98
CA SER A 959 -29.57 -78.84 -63.45
C SER A 959 -30.69 -78.77 -64.50
N SER A 960 -31.93 -78.99 -64.05
CA SER A 960 -33.13 -78.70 -64.85
C SER A 960 -34.34 -78.36 -63.97
N ARG A 961 -34.34 -77.16 -63.37
CA ARG A 961 -35.54 -76.53 -62.80
C ARG A 961 -35.64 -75.06 -63.22
N LEU A 962 -35.67 -74.82 -64.53
CA LEU A 962 -35.92 -73.49 -65.11
C LEU A 962 -36.84 -73.57 -66.33
N TYR A 963 -37.88 -74.43 -66.29
CA TYR A 963 -39.01 -74.38 -67.23
C TYR A 963 -40.26 -74.98 -66.57
N LYS A 964 -41.04 -74.14 -65.88
CA LYS A 964 -42.48 -74.33 -65.60
C LYS A 964 -42.98 -73.12 -64.82
N TYR A 965 -43.31 -72.03 -65.50
CA TYR A 965 -44.36 -71.07 -65.13
C TYR A 965 -44.56 -70.06 -66.27
N THR A 966 -45.04 -70.55 -67.40
CA THR A 966 -45.74 -69.74 -68.40
C THR A 966 -46.95 -70.56 -68.86
N GLY A 967 -48.13 -70.17 -68.39
CA GLY A 967 -49.39 -70.78 -68.85
C GLY A 967 -50.55 -70.71 -67.85
N CYS A 968 -51.06 -69.50 -67.56
CA CYS A 968 -52.48 -69.13 -67.71
C CYS A 968 -52.85 -67.92 -66.83
N PRO A 969 -53.47 -66.89 -67.39
CA PRO A 969 -54.11 -65.81 -66.64
C PRO A 969 -55.51 -66.24 -66.19
N GLN A 970 -56.00 -65.61 -65.12
CA GLN A 970 -57.34 -65.74 -64.52
C GLN A 970 -57.50 -66.83 -63.45
N ILE A 971 -58.32 -66.49 -62.43
CA ILE A 971 -58.75 -67.28 -61.26
C ILE A 971 -57.84 -67.15 -60.03
N ILE A 972 -57.75 -65.95 -59.43
CA ILE A 972 -57.95 -65.74 -57.98
C ILE A 972 -58.63 -64.37 -57.78
N SER A 973 -59.86 -64.27 -58.30
CA SER A 973 -60.88 -63.37 -57.76
C SER A 973 -62.00 -64.29 -57.26
N ALA A 974 -62.53 -64.00 -56.07
CA ALA A 974 -63.54 -64.75 -55.34
C ALA A 974 -63.04 -65.93 -54.48
N ARG A 975 -62.51 -65.63 -53.27
CA ARG A 975 -62.84 -66.42 -52.07
C ARG A 975 -62.47 -65.76 -50.72
N ILE A 976 -62.84 -64.50 -50.48
CA ILE A 976 -62.95 -63.99 -49.10
C ILE A 976 -64.17 -63.06 -49.01
N SER A 977 -65.34 -63.64 -48.78
CA SER A 977 -66.54 -62.93 -48.34
C SER A 977 -67.37 -63.84 -47.44
N HIS A 978 -67.12 -63.78 -46.13
CA HIS A 978 -68.05 -63.96 -45.01
C HIS A 978 -67.23 -63.75 -43.71
N ILE A 979 -67.15 -62.53 -43.17
CA ILE A 979 -67.95 -61.97 -42.04
C ILE A 979 -67.49 -62.55 -40.66
N PRO A 980 -67.30 -61.76 -39.57
CA PRO A 980 -68.03 -60.54 -39.23
C PRO A 980 -67.24 -59.31 -38.76
N LYS A 981 -67.91 -58.16 -38.90
CA LYS A 981 -67.68 -56.92 -38.13
C LYS A 981 -67.96 -57.16 -36.65
N TYR A 982 -67.04 -56.77 -35.76
CA TYR A 982 -67.39 -56.16 -34.47
C TYR A 982 -66.38 -55.06 -34.12
N ARG A 983 -66.92 -54.07 -33.42
CA ARG A 983 -66.47 -52.71 -33.13
C ARG A 983 -65.55 -52.64 -31.89
N ASN A 984 -64.83 -51.51 -31.77
CA ASN A 984 -64.19 -50.91 -30.58
C ASN A 984 -62.79 -51.47 -30.24
N TYR A 985 -61.73 -50.67 -30.08
CA TYR A 985 -61.52 -49.65 -29.04
C TYR A 985 -60.52 -48.54 -29.48
N PRO A 986 -60.40 -47.41 -28.74
CA PRO A 986 -59.68 -46.20 -29.12
C PRO A 986 -58.20 -46.22 -28.71
N ARG A 987 -57.37 -45.51 -29.47
CA ARG A 987 -56.30 -44.63 -29.00
C ARG A 987 -55.88 -43.71 -30.12
#